data_AF-A0A8H7TBK1-F1
#
_entry.id   AF-A0A8H7TBK1-F1
#
_cell.length_a   1.000
_cell.length_b   1.000
_cell.length_c   1.000
_cell.angle_alpha   90.00
_cell.angle_beta   90.00
_cell.angle_gamma   90.00
#
_symmetry.space_group_name_H-M   'P 1'
#
loop_
_entity.id
_entity.type
_entity.pdbx_description
1 polymer ?
#
loop_
_entity_poly.entity_id
_entity_poly.type
_entity_poly.pdbx_seq_one_letter_code
_entity_poly.pdbx_strand_id
1 'polypeptide(L)'
;MKFEDNNVERAKQAIRHGTRDFPAAVGRYFLQKVPVVQWLPKYSPRWIINDGIAGLTVGVILVPQALAYAKIAGIPLQDGLLASWLPSVLYFIMGTSKDANTGPTSIIGLLTANIIKDLGTEGGYSSTAIAVAISFSVGVYCLILGMLKLGFLLELVSHPVLTGFISAAAITIILGQVPAIFGEKNIGSGVANQLHDIFAKLPTTKPITFAVGMSGIVMLVLMQIIGQRWGKKSKAVWILSIGRNAITILLFTVISYVLNKDIETPIFDLTGKIPAGLLPPKAPDMALIGKVFQPSLAVFLAAALEHIAIAKSFGRRNNYTIDQSQELTFLGAANMLNSFMGGMAVGGAASRTAVNSESGVKSPLYGLFTAGTVITSIYALTGALFWIPKATLSAVIIVAVYQIIAHPSVFFGYWKVSVVDFMASMIAFWVTLFVSAEMGIELATAFMVLTTILQTLFLKGKGVPRDDFGRYYPVTRDGVDYIPADTTLVKFNHPIIFLNASRAKSSILDAVQTYHSGAPSEFTSPSKNPDRMWSELGARHIALLRRKANMSYLEQQHLPQVRVVVLDLSGVIYVDDTGIMAMKDMKTELKAYAGEGVEIRIVGLKQHLTGKFERAGWKMVRSGEESQQDKKQGTVILYHDVREAIADQGVFGLEEFGGKEAVTHTERRA
;
A
#
# COMPACT_ATOMS: atom_id res chain seq x y z
N MET A 1 -31.32 -6.17 35.41
CA MET A 1 -30.67 -5.99 34.10
C MET A 1 -29.85 -7.24 33.79
N LYS A 2 -30.29 -8.08 32.84
CA LYS A 2 -29.43 -9.15 32.30
C LYS A 2 -28.40 -8.49 31.40
N PHE A 3 -27.12 -8.63 31.74
CA PHE A 3 -26.00 -8.30 30.86
C PHE A 3 -25.97 -9.31 29.70
N GLU A 4 -26.87 -9.17 28.73
CA GLU A 4 -26.74 -9.86 27.44
C GLU A 4 -25.97 -8.92 26.51
N ASP A 5 -24.65 -9.11 26.46
CA ASP A 5 -23.83 -8.44 25.45
C ASP A 5 -24.33 -8.91 24.08
N ASN A 6 -24.89 -7.99 23.31
CA ASN A 6 -25.32 -8.22 21.94
C ASN A 6 -24.20 -8.81 21.06
N ASN A 7 -22.92 -8.62 21.43
CA ASN A 7 -21.81 -9.27 20.74
C ASN A 7 -21.69 -10.75 21.10
N VAL A 8 -22.02 -11.15 22.33
CA VAL A 8 -22.02 -12.54 22.78
C VAL A 8 -23.22 -13.29 22.21
N GLU A 9 -24.40 -12.67 22.16
CA GLU A 9 -25.57 -13.23 21.46
C GLU A 9 -25.30 -13.35 19.95
N ARG A 10 -24.72 -12.32 19.32
CA ARG A 10 -24.26 -12.39 17.93
C ARG A 10 -23.18 -13.44 17.72
N ALA A 11 -22.25 -13.60 18.65
CA ALA A 11 -21.21 -14.63 18.56
C ALA A 11 -21.82 -16.03 18.68
N LYS A 12 -22.75 -16.25 19.61
CA LYS A 12 -23.49 -17.53 19.72
C LYS A 12 -24.30 -17.84 18.47
N GLN A 13 -25.01 -16.85 17.93
CA GLN A 13 -25.75 -17.00 16.67
C GLN A 13 -24.79 -17.26 15.49
N ALA A 14 -23.67 -16.52 15.40
CA ALA A 14 -22.65 -16.70 14.38
C ALA A 14 -21.93 -18.05 14.50
N ILE A 15 -21.73 -18.59 15.71
CA ILE A 15 -21.16 -19.91 15.93
C ILE A 15 -22.17 -20.99 15.52
N ARG A 16 -23.46 -20.84 15.88
CA ARG A 16 -24.50 -21.82 15.54
C ARG A 16 -24.81 -21.88 14.04
N HIS A 17 -24.87 -20.73 13.38
CA HIS A 17 -24.96 -20.67 11.92
C HIS A 17 -23.64 -21.07 11.26
N GLY A 18 -22.52 -20.62 11.82
CA GLY A 18 -21.18 -20.91 11.35
C GLY A 18 -20.85 -22.39 11.32
N THR A 19 -21.17 -23.16 12.37
CA THR A 19 -20.90 -24.62 12.43
C THR A 19 -21.74 -25.41 11.44
N ARG A 20 -23.00 -25.01 11.22
CA ARG A 20 -23.89 -25.64 10.24
C ARG A 20 -23.46 -25.35 8.80
N ASP A 21 -23.07 -24.11 8.52
CA ASP A 21 -22.67 -23.68 7.18
C ASP A 21 -21.19 -23.93 6.89
N PHE A 22 -20.38 -24.29 7.90
CA PHE A 22 -18.94 -24.52 7.81
C PHE A 22 -18.53 -25.46 6.66
N PRO A 23 -19.06 -26.70 6.54
CA PRO A 23 -18.62 -27.62 5.48
C PRO A 23 -18.94 -27.08 4.08
N ALA A 24 -20.10 -26.45 3.89
CA ALA A 24 -20.48 -25.84 2.63
C ALA A 24 -19.63 -24.58 2.32
N ALA A 25 -19.31 -23.79 3.34
CA ALA A 25 -18.45 -22.62 3.23
C ALA A 25 -17.00 -23.01 2.89
N VAL A 26 -16.47 -24.07 3.50
CA VAL A 26 -15.15 -24.65 3.18
C VAL A 26 -15.13 -25.15 1.74
N GLY A 27 -16.16 -25.88 1.30
CA GLY A 27 -16.27 -26.33 -0.09
C GLY A 27 -16.29 -25.17 -1.09
N ARG A 28 -17.12 -24.14 -0.84
CA ARG A 28 -17.15 -22.92 -1.66
C ARG A 28 -15.83 -22.17 -1.65
N TYR A 29 -15.16 -22.13 -0.50
CA TYR A 29 -13.87 -21.47 -0.36
C TYR A 29 -12.79 -22.12 -1.24
N PHE A 30 -12.65 -23.45 -1.20
CA PHE A 30 -11.70 -24.15 -2.07
C PHE A 30 -12.10 -24.06 -3.55
N LEU A 31 -13.39 -24.09 -3.88
CA LEU A 31 -13.87 -23.84 -5.26
C LEU A 31 -13.53 -22.43 -5.76
N GLN A 32 -13.52 -21.42 -4.88
CA GLN A 32 -13.06 -20.07 -5.23
C GLN A 32 -11.55 -20.00 -5.50
N LYS A 33 -10.76 -20.93 -4.94
CA LYS A 33 -9.32 -21.03 -5.18
C LYS A 33 -8.95 -21.59 -6.56
N VAL A 34 -9.93 -22.12 -7.30
CA VAL A 34 -9.76 -22.68 -8.63
C VAL A 34 -10.76 -22.01 -9.60
N PRO A 35 -10.57 -20.72 -9.96
CA PRO A 35 -11.51 -19.96 -10.78
C PRO A 35 -11.80 -20.57 -12.15
N VAL A 36 -10.92 -21.45 -12.68
CA VAL A 36 -11.16 -22.18 -13.94
C VAL A 36 -12.49 -22.92 -13.96
N VAL A 37 -12.95 -23.45 -12.82
CA VAL A 37 -14.25 -24.13 -12.73
C VAL A 37 -15.42 -23.17 -13.00
N GLN A 38 -15.24 -21.87 -12.74
CA GLN A 38 -16.29 -20.85 -12.89
C GLN A 38 -16.32 -20.23 -14.28
N TRP A 39 -15.15 -19.99 -14.89
CA TRP A 39 -15.06 -19.30 -16.17
C TRP A 39 -15.00 -20.25 -17.37
N LEU A 40 -14.41 -21.45 -17.24
CA LEU A 40 -14.26 -22.39 -18.35
C LEU A 40 -15.62 -22.85 -18.94
N PRO A 41 -16.67 -23.13 -18.14
CA PRO A 41 -18.00 -23.45 -18.68
C PRO A 41 -18.66 -22.30 -19.44
N LYS A 42 -18.25 -21.05 -19.17
CA LYS A 42 -18.76 -19.83 -19.82
C LYS A 42 -17.87 -19.39 -20.99
N TYR A 43 -16.87 -20.19 -21.36
CA TYR A 43 -15.88 -19.86 -22.37
C TYR A 43 -16.48 -19.96 -23.78
N SER A 44 -16.28 -18.92 -24.60
CA SER A 44 -16.69 -18.94 -26.00
C SER A 44 -15.59 -19.56 -26.87
N PRO A 45 -15.87 -20.60 -27.68
CA PRO A 45 -14.86 -21.20 -28.57
C PRO A 45 -14.19 -20.21 -29.53
N ARG A 46 -14.86 -19.12 -29.89
CA ARG A 46 -14.31 -18.06 -30.76
C ARG A 46 -13.12 -17.34 -30.15
N TRP A 47 -12.96 -17.38 -28.82
CA TRP A 47 -11.86 -16.73 -28.12
C TRP A 47 -10.53 -17.46 -28.26
N ILE A 48 -10.53 -18.74 -28.67
CA ILE A 48 -9.33 -19.57 -28.72
C ILE A 48 -8.25 -19.01 -29.67
N ILE A 49 -8.69 -18.37 -30.75
CA ILE A 49 -7.78 -17.74 -31.72
C ILE A 49 -7.06 -16.55 -31.07
N ASN A 50 -7.79 -15.71 -30.35
CA ASN A 50 -7.21 -14.55 -29.68
C ASN A 50 -6.29 -14.97 -28.53
N ASP A 51 -6.73 -15.93 -27.70
CA ASP A 51 -5.92 -16.45 -26.59
C ASP A 51 -4.69 -17.22 -27.10
N GLY A 52 -4.80 -17.91 -28.24
CA GLY A 52 -3.68 -18.56 -28.92
C GLY A 52 -2.65 -17.57 -29.45
N ILE A 53 -3.09 -16.53 -30.19
CA ILE A 53 -2.20 -15.46 -30.68
C ILE A 53 -1.51 -14.75 -29.50
N ALA A 54 -2.28 -14.41 -28.47
CA ALA A 54 -1.76 -13.73 -27.29
C ALA A 54 -0.73 -14.61 -26.55
N GLY A 55 -1.03 -15.89 -26.32
CA GLY A 55 -0.12 -16.80 -25.63
C GLY A 55 1.14 -17.14 -26.42
N LEU A 56 1.06 -17.30 -27.75
CA LEU A 56 2.24 -17.44 -28.61
C LEU A 56 3.12 -16.18 -28.56
N THR A 57 2.50 -15.00 -28.66
CA THR A 57 3.20 -13.71 -28.63
C THR A 57 3.92 -13.51 -27.30
N VAL A 58 3.23 -13.76 -26.19
CA VAL A 58 3.80 -13.68 -24.84
C VAL A 58 4.90 -14.73 -24.65
N GLY A 59 4.69 -15.96 -25.11
CA GLY A 59 5.68 -17.04 -25.03
C GLY A 59 7.00 -16.69 -25.74
N VAL A 60 6.92 -16.16 -26.96
CA VAL A 60 8.10 -15.72 -27.74
C VAL A 60 8.85 -14.59 -27.03
N ILE A 61 8.16 -13.70 -26.31
CA ILE A 61 8.79 -12.63 -25.53
C ILE A 61 9.36 -13.16 -24.20
N LEU A 62 8.70 -14.16 -23.60
CA LEU A 62 9.05 -14.71 -22.30
C LEU A 62 10.38 -15.47 -22.33
N VAL A 63 10.62 -16.30 -23.35
CA VAL A 63 11.86 -17.10 -23.48
C VAL A 63 13.14 -16.26 -23.33
N PRO A 64 13.37 -15.21 -24.15
CA PRO A 64 14.57 -14.39 -24.02
C PRO A 64 14.63 -13.61 -22.70
N GLN A 65 13.48 -13.14 -22.20
CA GLN A 65 13.42 -12.42 -20.93
C GLN A 65 13.79 -13.32 -19.74
N ALA A 66 13.32 -14.56 -19.73
CA ALA A 66 13.62 -15.53 -18.69
C ALA A 66 15.14 -15.82 -18.60
N LEU A 67 15.81 -15.96 -19.75
CA LEU A 67 17.27 -16.10 -19.82
C LEU A 67 17.99 -14.85 -19.29
N ALA A 68 17.51 -13.66 -19.68
CA ALA A 68 18.02 -12.39 -19.19
C ALA A 68 17.90 -12.30 -17.66
N TYR A 69 16.75 -12.65 -17.08
CA TYR A 69 16.52 -12.53 -15.65
C TYR A 69 17.24 -13.60 -14.83
N ALA A 70 17.41 -14.81 -15.34
CA ALA A 70 18.32 -15.80 -14.74
C ALA A 70 19.76 -15.29 -14.69
N LYS A 71 20.22 -14.62 -15.75
CA LYS A 71 21.54 -13.97 -15.76
C LYS A 71 21.65 -12.86 -14.71
N ILE A 72 20.62 -12.04 -14.53
CA ILE A 72 20.58 -11.02 -13.46
C ILE A 72 20.67 -11.69 -12.08
N ALA A 73 19.92 -12.78 -11.88
CA ALA A 73 19.91 -13.55 -10.64
C ALA A 73 21.23 -14.28 -10.32
N GLY A 74 22.16 -14.35 -11.28
CA GLY A 74 23.41 -15.10 -11.11
C GLY A 74 23.20 -16.62 -11.05
N ILE A 75 22.11 -17.13 -11.65
CA ILE A 75 21.80 -18.57 -11.71
C ILE A 75 21.98 -19.11 -13.14
N PRO A 76 22.12 -20.44 -13.32
CA PRO A 76 22.07 -21.07 -14.63
C PRO A 76 20.85 -20.62 -15.44
N LEU A 77 21.05 -20.36 -16.73
CA LEU A 77 20.01 -19.80 -17.60
C LEU A 77 18.80 -20.71 -17.77
N GLN A 78 19.00 -22.02 -17.67
CA GLN A 78 17.93 -23.02 -17.69
C GLN A 78 16.92 -22.76 -16.56
N ASP A 79 17.36 -22.30 -15.39
CA ASP A 79 16.51 -22.15 -14.20
C ASP A 79 15.47 -21.04 -14.43
N GLY A 80 15.80 -20.03 -15.25
CA GLY A 80 14.84 -19.02 -15.70
C GLY A 80 13.78 -19.58 -16.64
N LEU A 81 14.16 -20.46 -17.58
CA LEU A 81 13.22 -21.12 -18.48
C LEU A 81 12.29 -22.07 -17.71
N LEU A 82 12.86 -22.86 -16.79
CA LEU A 82 12.12 -23.74 -15.90
C LEU A 82 11.13 -22.96 -15.05
N ALA A 83 11.52 -21.75 -14.61
CA ALA A 83 10.64 -20.89 -13.85
C ALA A 83 9.44 -20.32 -14.62
N SER A 84 9.38 -20.47 -15.95
CA SER A 84 8.44 -19.71 -16.79
C SER A 84 7.22 -20.48 -17.25
N TRP A 85 7.31 -21.80 -17.43
CA TRP A 85 6.22 -22.60 -17.99
C TRP A 85 5.12 -22.90 -16.96
N LEU A 86 5.51 -23.33 -15.75
CA LEU A 86 4.57 -23.81 -14.73
C LEU A 86 3.66 -22.69 -14.19
N PRO A 87 4.17 -21.48 -13.89
CA PRO A 87 3.31 -20.36 -13.48
C PRO A 87 2.24 -20.03 -14.53
N SER A 88 2.55 -20.18 -15.83
CA SER A 88 1.60 -19.93 -16.91
C SER A 88 0.46 -20.95 -16.93
N VAL A 89 0.77 -22.23 -16.67
CA VAL A 89 -0.24 -23.30 -16.51
C VAL A 89 -1.09 -23.07 -15.25
N LEU A 90 -0.45 -22.75 -14.12
CA LEU A 90 -1.15 -22.48 -12.87
C LEU A 90 -2.04 -21.23 -12.97
N TYR A 91 -1.65 -20.24 -13.77
CA TYR A 91 -2.46 -19.05 -14.00
C TYR A 91 -3.76 -19.35 -14.73
N PHE A 92 -3.74 -20.28 -15.70
CA PHE A 92 -4.95 -20.79 -16.34
C PHE A 92 -5.93 -21.37 -15.30
N ILE A 93 -5.42 -22.06 -14.28
CA ILE A 93 -6.22 -22.73 -13.25
C ILE A 93 -6.72 -21.75 -12.17
N MET A 94 -5.82 -20.90 -11.67
CA MET A 94 -6.00 -20.14 -10.42
C MET A 94 -6.15 -18.62 -10.62
N GLY A 95 -5.78 -18.09 -11.79
CA GLY A 95 -5.74 -16.65 -12.07
C GLY A 95 -7.13 -16.02 -12.17
N THR A 96 -7.22 -14.74 -11.77
CA THR A 96 -8.47 -13.95 -11.84
C THR A 96 -8.40 -12.83 -12.88
N SER A 97 -7.20 -12.40 -13.28
CA SER A 97 -7.03 -11.49 -14.41
C SER A 97 -6.90 -12.28 -15.72
N LYS A 98 -7.56 -11.78 -16.78
CA LYS A 98 -7.38 -12.33 -18.14
C LYS A 98 -6.07 -11.87 -18.80
N ASP A 99 -5.51 -10.74 -18.35
CA ASP A 99 -4.38 -10.07 -19.00
C ASP A 99 -3.04 -10.36 -18.31
N ALA A 100 -3.04 -10.50 -16.98
CA ALA A 100 -1.83 -10.57 -16.18
C ALA A 100 -0.99 -11.79 -16.54
N ASN A 101 0.30 -11.57 -16.75
CA ASN A 101 1.27 -12.61 -17.08
C ASN A 101 2.36 -12.70 -16.02
N THR A 102 2.64 -13.93 -15.59
CA THR A 102 3.54 -14.25 -14.48
C THR A 102 4.80 -14.93 -15.01
N GLY A 103 5.95 -14.64 -14.41
CA GLY A 103 7.20 -15.36 -14.66
C GLY A 103 8.36 -14.64 -13.98
N PRO A 104 9.61 -14.97 -14.31
CA PRO A 104 10.76 -14.25 -13.79
C PRO A 104 10.66 -12.75 -14.16
N THR A 105 11.05 -11.88 -13.23
CA THR A 105 11.14 -10.43 -13.46
C THR A 105 12.52 -9.92 -13.11
N SER A 106 12.88 -8.74 -13.62
CA SER A 106 14.18 -8.12 -13.37
C SER A 106 14.38 -7.78 -11.90
N ILE A 107 13.33 -7.30 -11.22
CA ILE A 107 13.37 -6.97 -9.79
C ILE A 107 13.58 -8.23 -8.95
N ILE A 108 12.80 -9.28 -9.21
CA ILE A 108 12.95 -10.56 -8.49
C ILE A 108 14.33 -11.17 -8.73
N GLY A 109 14.85 -11.10 -9.96
CA GLY A 109 16.19 -11.55 -10.27
C GLY A 109 17.26 -10.78 -9.50
N LEU A 110 17.16 -9.45 -9.42
CA LEU A 110 18.11 -8.63 -8.67
C LEU A 110 18.10 -8.97 -7.17
N LEU A 111 16.92 -9.04 -6.56
CA LEU A 111 16.80 -9.36 -5.13
C LEU A 111 17.33 -10.76 -4.84
N THR A 112 17.04 -11.71 -5.73
CA THR A 112 17.60 -13.07 -5.65
C THR A 112 19.12 -13.06 -5.73
N ALA A 113 19.70 -12.26 -6.64
CA ALA A 113 21.16 -12.13 -6.78
C ALA A 113 21.85 -11.59 -5.52
N ASN A 114 21.22 -10.61 -4.85
CA ASN A 114 21.75 -10.07 -3.60
C ASN A 114 21.82 -11.15 -2.52
N ILE A 115 20.73 -11.89 -2.32
CA ILE A 115 20.68 -12.99 -1.33
C ILE A 115 21.68 -14.10 -1.69
N ILE A 116 21.81 -14.47 -2.97
CA ILE A 116 22.80 -15.44 -3.44
C ILE A 116 24.22 -14.97 -3.14
N LYS A 117 24.50 -13.68 -3.35
CA LYS A 117 25.82 -13.13 -3.10
C LYS A 117 26.18 -13.15 -1.62
N ASP A 118 25.23 -12.83 -0.75
CA ASP A 118 25.46 -12.75 0.69
C ASP A 118 25.62 -14.15 1.33
N LEU A 119 24.84 -15.14 0.89
CA LEU A 119 24.91 -16.52 1.41
C LEU A 119 25.93 -17.41 0.67
N GLY A 120 26.21 -17.11 -0.60
CA GLY A 120 27.11 -17.89 -1.44
C GLY A 120 28.56 -17.84 -0.98
N THR A 121 28.97 -16.78 -0.28
CA THR A 121 30.31 -16.63 0.30
C THR A 121 30.54 -17.46 1.55
N GLU A 122 29.49 -17.87 2.27
CA GLU A 122 29.61 -18.49 3.60
C GLU A 122 29.25 -19.98 3.63
N GLY A 123 28.43 -20.47 2.69
CA GLY A 123 27.76 -21.77 2.85
C GLY A 123 28.08 -22.88 1.83
N GLY A 124 28.82 -22.60 0.75
CA GLY A 124 29.10 -23.59 -0.30
C GLY A 124 27.86 -24.10 -1.07
N TYR A 125 26.68 -23.49 -0.89
CA TYR A 125 25.47 -23.84 -1.61
C TYR A 125 25.52 -23.33 -3.04
N SER A 126 24.93 -24.08 -3.98
CA SER A 126 24.79 -23.61 -5.36
C SER A 126 23.79 -22.46 -5.44
N SER A 127 24.02 -21.51 -6.35
CA SER A 127 23.13 -20.39 -6.62
C SER A 127 21.69 -20.85 -6.95
N THR A 128 21.56 -21.98 -7.66
CA THR A 128 20.27 -22.63 -7.95
C THR A 128 19.56 -23.07 -6.67
N ALA A 129 20.27 -23.70 -5.72
CA ALA A 129 19.66 -24.16 -4.47
C ALA A 129 19.13 -22.98 -3.65
N ILE A 130 19.88 -21.88 -3.59
CA ILE A 130 19.47 -20.64 -2.91
C ILE A 130 18.24 -20.04 -3.60
N ALA A 131 18.24 -19.92 -4.94
CA ALA A 131 17.10 -19.38 -5.69
C ALA A 131 15.83 -20.23 -5.54
N VAL A 132 15.97 -21.56 -5.51
CA VAL A 132 14.87 -22.50 -5.25
C VAL A 132 14.33 -22.34 -3.83
N ALA A 133 15.20 -22.19 -2.83
CA ALA A 133 14.78 -21.96 -1.45
C ALA A 133 14.05 -20.62 -1.29
N ILE A 134 14.52 -19.55 -1.96
CA ILE A 134 13.83 -18.25 -2.02
C ILE A 134 12.45 -18.41 -2.66
N SER A 135 12.36 -19.09 -3.81
CA SER A 135 11.11 -19.38 -4.50
C SER A 135 10.11 -20.10 -3.59
N PHE A 136 10.57 -21.09 -2.83
CA PHE A 136 9.74 -21.79 -1.86
C PHE A 136 9.23 -20.86 -0.76
N SER A 137 10.11 -20.07 -0.13
CA SER A 137 9.76 -19.12 0.93
C SER A 137 8.75 -18.06 0.46
N VAL A 138 8.96 -17.47 -0.73
CA VAL A 138 7.99 -16.56 -1.37
C VAL A 138 6.65 -17.25 -1.58
N GLY A 139 6.67 -18.52 -2.00
CA GLY A 139 5.50 -19.37 -2.11
C GLY A 139 4.72 -19.47 -0.81
N VAL A 140 5.41 -19.76 0.30
CA VAL A 140 4.83 -19.87 1.64
C VAL A 140 4.21 -18.55 2.10
N TYR A 141 4.92 -17.42 1.97
CA TYR A 141 4.38 -16.10 2.36
C TYR A 141 3.09 -15.76 1.61
N CYS A 142 3.10 -15.89 0.29
CA CYS A 142 1.95 -15.62 -0.56
C CYS A 142 0.78 -16.57 -0.27
N LEU A 143 1.04 -17.86 -0.01
CA LEU A 143 0.00 -18.81 0.38
C LEU A 143 -0.63 -18.44 1.72
N ILE A 144 0.17 -18.13 2.74
CA ILE A 144 -0.34 -17.72 4.06
C ILE A 144 -1.24 -16.49 3.91
N LEU A 145 -0.74 -15.42 3.27
CA LEU A 145 -1.51 -14.18 3.13
C LEU A 145 -2.74 -14.36 2.23
N GLY A 146 -2.62 -15.09 1.12
CA GLY A 146 -3.73 -15.32 0.21
C GLY A 146 -4.81 -16.26 0.78
N MET A 147 -4.41 -17.28 1.54
CA MET A 147 -5.33 -18.22 2.19
C MET A 147 -5.99 -17.62 3.44
N LEU A 148 -5.36 -16.66 4.10
CA LEU A 148 -5.95 -15.93 5.22
C LEU A 148 -6.69 -14.65 4.79
N LYS A 149 -6.75 -14.34 3.48
CA LYS A 149 -7.32 -13.10 2.92
C LYS A 149 -6.69 -11.82 3.49
N LEU A 150 -5.39 -11.88 3.81
CA LEU A 150 -4.61 -10.77 4.35
C LEU A 150 -3.98 -9.89 3.24
N GLY A 151 -4.52 -9.92 2.02
CA GLY A 151 -3.99 -9.13 0.89
C GLY A 151 -3.97 -7.62 1.15
N PHE A 152 -4.83 -7.13 2.06
CA PHE A 152 -4.84 -5.72 2.47
C PHE A 152 -3.53 -5.26 3.14
N LEU A 153 -2.73 -6.17 3.71
CA LEU A 153 -1.45 -5.82 4.33
C LEU A 153 -0.44 -5.28 3.30
N LEU A 154 -0.57 -5.68 2.04
CA LEU A 154 0.27 -5.16 0.96
C LEU A 154 -0.11 -3.71 0.58
N GLU A 155 -1.30 -3.24 0.94
CA GLU A 155 -1.69 -1.85 0.76
C GLU A 155 -0.95 -0.89 1.73
N LEU A 156 -0.20 -1.41 2.71
CA LEU A 156 0.67 -0.61 3.58
C LEU A 156 1.88 -0.03 2.84
N VAL A 157 2.32 -0.66 1.75
CA VAL A 157 3.40 -0.12 0.92
C VAL A 157 2.83 0.90 -0.05
N SER A 158 3.05 2.19 0.25
CA SER A 158 2.49 3.29 -0.52
C SER A 158 3.10 3.39 -1.93
N HIS A 159 2.36 4.02 -2.86
CA HIS A 159 2.82 4.22 -4.23
C HIS A 159 4.15 5.04 -4.33
N PRO A 160 4.38 6.10 -3.54
CA PRO A 160 5.68 6.80 -3.50
C PRO A 160 6.85 5.90 -3.10
N VAL A 161 6.66 5.02 -2.10
CA VAL A 161 7.68 4.05 -1.66
C VAL A 161 8.05 3.10 -2.79
N LEU A 162 7.06 2.51 -3.47
CA LEU A 162 7.28 1.64 -4.63
C LEU A 162 8.03 2.37 -5.76
N THR A 163 7.67 3.62 -6.04
CA THR A 163 8.28 4.41 -7.12
C THR A 163 9.77 4.67 -6.86
N GLY A 164 10.12 5.02 -5.62
CA GLY A 164 11.52 5.19 -5.20
C GLY A 164 12.31 3.89 -5.27
N PHE A 165 11.78 2.82 -4.69
CA PHE A 165 12.39 1.48 -4.69
C PHE A 165 12.65 0.96 -6.11
N ILE A 166 11.63 0.97 -6.97
CA ILE A 166 11.73 0.45 -8.34
C ILE A 166 12.75 1.26 -9.16
N SER A 167 12.78 2.57 -9.00
CA SER A 167 13.73 3.43 -9.72
C SER A 167 15.18 3.15 -9.31
N ALA A 168 15.45 2.97 -8.03
CA ALA A 168 16.78 2.62 -7.54
C ALA A 168 17.20 1.20 -7.99
N ALA A 169 16.32 0.21 -7.85
CA ALA A 169 16.57 -1.15 -8.33
C ALA A 169 16.87 -1.18 -9.84
N ALA A 170 16.13 -0.40 -10.63
CA ALA A 170 16.34 -0.28 -12.07
C ALA A 170 17.73 0.28 -12.42
N ILE A 171 18.20 1.31 -11.72
CA ILE A 171 19.54 1.87 -11.91
C ILE A 171 20.61 0.82 -11.59
N THR A 172 20.49 0.11 -10.46
CA THR A 172 21.43 -0.95 -10.07
C THR A 172 21.49 -2.07 -11.12
N ILE A 173 20.35 -2.46 -11.70
CA ILE A 173 20.31 -3.48 -12.76
C ILE A 173 21.03 -2.98 -14.02
N ILE A 174 20.77 -1.75 -14.46
CA ILE A 174 21.43 -1.18 -15.65
C ILE A 174 22.94 -1.19 -15.45
N LEU A 175 23.43 -0.70 -14.30
CA LEU A 175 24.86 -0.70 -13.96
C LEU A 175 25.45 -2.11 -13.97
N GLY A 176 24.73 -3.11 -13.45
CA GLY A 176 25.13 -4.52 -13.50
C GLY A 176 25.22 -5.12 -14.91
N GLN A 177 24.55 -4.53 -15.91
CA GLN A 177 24.62 -4.99 -17.30
C GLN A 177 25.73 -4.34 -18.12
N VAL A 178 26.22 -3.16 -17.70
CA VAL A 178 27.31 -2.44 -18.36
C VAL A 178 28.54 -3.33 -18.62
N PRO A 179 29.10 -4.07 -17.64
CA PRO A 179 30.28 -4.92 -17.88
C PRO A 179 30.19 -5.85 -19.10
N ALA A 180 29.02 -6.46 -19.31
CA ALA A 180 28.81 -7.39 -20.41
C ALA A 180 28.74 -6.71 -21.80
N ILE A 181 28.41 -5.42 -21.87
CA ILE A 181 28.48 -4.63 -23.10
C ILE A 181 29.94 -4.30 -23.42
N PHE A 182 30.72 -3.90 -22.42
CA PHE A 182 32.14 -3.58 -22.61
C PHE A 182 33.03 -4.84 -22.78
N GLY A 183 32.48 -6.04 -22.54
CA GLY A 183 33.21 -7.31 -22.64
C GLY A 183 34.20 -7.54 -21.50
N GLU A 184 33.98 -6.85 -20.38
CA GLU A 184 34.83 -6.86 -19.20
C GLU A 184 34.34 -7.85 -18.15
N LYS A 185 35.31 -8.47 -17.48
CA LYS A 185 35.08 -9.40 -16.36
C LYS A 185 35.67 -8.77 -15.09
N ASN A 186 35.09 -9.06 -13.93
CA ASN A 186 35.52 -8.56 -12.61
C ASN A 186 35.20 -7.08 -12.34
N ILE A 187 33.92 -6.71 -12.33
CA ILE A 187 33.47 -5.42 -11.79
C ILE A 187 32.98 -5.66 -10.36
N GLY A 188 33.43 -4.80 -9.42
CA GLY A 188 33.08 -4.88 -8.01
C GLY A 188 31.57 -4.78 -7.76
N SER A 189 31.14 -5.18 -6.56
CA SER A 189 29.74 -5.11 -6.16
C SER A 189 29.40 -3.78 -5.49
N GLY A 190 28.16 -3.32 -5.69
CA GLY A 190 27.66 -2.05 -5.17
C GLY A 190 27.87 -0.91 -6.17
N VAL A 191 26.91 0.02 -6.19
CA VAL A 191 26.82 1.07 -7.21
C VAL A 191 28.09 1.92 -7.31
N ALA A 192 28.68 2.30 -6.18
CA ALA A 192 29.89 3.11 -6.15
C ALA A 192 31.10 2.39 -6.79
N ASN A 193 31.33 1.13 -6.41
CA ASN A 193 32.42 0.32 -6.96
C ASN A 193 32.19 0.00 -8.44
N GLN A 194 30.95 -0.30 -8.82
CA GLN A 194 30.58 -0.53 -10.22
C GLN A 194 30.90 0.68 -11.08
N LEU A 195 30.48 1.87 -10.66
CA LEU A 195 30.77 3.11 -11.39
C LEU A 195 32.28 3.33 -11.51
N HIS A 196 33.01 3.25 -10.40
CA HIS A 196 34.47 3.40 -10.38
C HIS A 196 35.15 2.44 -11.36
N ASP A 197 34.84 1.14 -11.27
CA ASP A 197 35.49 0.10 -12.07
C ASP A 197 35.11 0.18 -13.55
N ILE A 198 33.88 0.57 -13.88
CA ILE A 198 33.45 0.82 -15.26
C ILE A 198 34.31 1.93 -15.87
N PHE A 199 34.49 3.06 -15.17
CA PHE A 199 35.31 4.16 -15.67
C PHE A 199 36.79 3.78 -15.74
N ALA A 200 37.31 3.05 -14.77
CA ALA A 200 38.70 2.60 -14.73
C ALA A 200 39.04 1.61 -15.87
N LYS A 201 38.09 0.75 -16.26
CA LYS A 201 38.28 -0.28 -17.29
C LYS A 201 37.82 0.12 -18.69
N LEU A 202 37.39 1.37 -18.89
CA LEU A 202 37.08 1.90 -20.23
C LEU A 202 38.21 1.65 -21.26
N PRO A 203 39.51 1.80 -20.92
CA PRO A 203 40.58 1.56 -21.90
C PRO A 203 40.77 0.09 -22.32
N THR A 204 40.33 -0.89 -21.52
CA THR A 204 40.53 -2.33 -21.79
C THR A 204 39.35 -2.98 -22.55
N THR A 205 38.33 -2.18 -22.85
CA THR A 205 37.09 -2.58 -23.56
C THR A 205 37.35 -3.40 -24.82
N LYS A 206 36.60 -4.50 -24.99
CA LYS A 206 36.61 -5.29 -26.23
C LYS A 206 35.75 -4.60 -27.30
N PRO A 207 36.34 -4.10 -28.40
CA PRO A 207 35.63 -3.25 -29.35
C PRO A 207 34.49 -3.97 -30.08
N ILE A 208 34.68 -5.25 -30.42
CA ILE A 208 33.64 -6.03 -31.13
C ILE A 208 32.45 -6.31 -30.21
N THR A 209 32.70 -6.70 -28.95
CA THR A 209 31.64 -6.93 -27.96
C THR A 209 30.85 -5.64 -27.70
N PHE A 210 31.56 -4.52 -27.58
CA PHE A 210 30.95 -3.19 -27.43
C PHE A 210 30.10 -2.82 -28.64
N ALA A 211 30.59 -3.06 -29.86
CA ALA A 211 29.82 -2.82 -31.08
C ALA A 211 28.55 -3.66 -31.13
N VAL A 212 28.60 -4.95 -30.75
CA VAL A 212 27.43 -5.84 -30.68
C VAL A 212 26.42 -5.35 -29.64
N GLY A 213 26.87 -4.98 -28.44
CA GLY A 213 26.00 -4.45 -27.39
C GLY A 213 25.35 -3.12 -27.76
N MET A 214 26.15 -2.17 -28.25
CA MET A 214 25.68 -0.83 -28.62
C MET A 214 24.74 -0.86 -29.83
N SER A 215 25.07 -1.63 -30.87
CA SER A 215 24.17 -1.81 -32.02
C SER A 215 22.86 -2.48 -31.62
N GLY A 216 22.88 -3.43 -30.67
CA GLY A 216 21.68 -3.99 -30.06
C GLY A 216 20.81 -2.94 -29.37
N ILE A 217 21.40 -2.05 -28.55
CA ILE A 217 20.66 -0.94 -27.91
C ILE A 217 20.06 -0.01 -28.96
N VAL A 218 20.87 0.44 -29.93
CA VAL A 218 20.44 1.35 -30.99
C VAL A 218 19.29 0.73 -31.77
N MET A 219 19.39 -0.54 -32.16
CA MET A 219 18.32 -1.26 -32.86
C MET A 219 17.03 -1.30 -32.04
N LEU A 220 17.11 -1.69 -30.76
CA LEU A 220 15.94 -1.76 -29.88
C LEU A 220 15.25 -0.40 -29.71
N VAL A 221 16.03 0.66 -29.50
CA VAL A 221 15.52 2.03 -29.33
C VAL A 221 14.92 2.54 -30.64
N LEU A 222 15.56 2.31 -31.78
CA LEU A 222 15.03 2.66 -33.10
C LEU A 222 13.68 1.97 -33.35
N MET A 223 13.61 0.65 -33.15
CA MET A 223 12.37 -0.11 -33.33
C MET A 223 11.26 0.39 -32.39
N GLN A 224 11.60 0.81 -31.17
CA GLN A 224 10.66 1.42 -30.23
C GLN A 224 10.15 2.78 -30.72
N ILE A 225 11.02 3.67 -31.18
CA ILE A 225 10.65 5.00 -31.71
C ILE A 225 9.77 4.85 -32.96
N ILE A 226 10.16 3.96 -33.88
CA ILE A 226 9.41 3.63 -35.09
C ILE A 226 8.02 3.12 -34.71
N GLY A 227 7.94 2.21 -33.73
CA GLY A 227 6.69 1.69 -33.19
C GLY A 227 5.77 2.78 -32.62
N GLN A 228 6.32 3.68 -31.82
CA GLN A 228 5.56 4.77 -31.20
C GLN A 228 5.03 5.78 -32.23
N ARG A 229 5.82 6.10 -33.27
CA ARG A 229 5.43 7.08 -34.31
C ARG A 229 4.50 6.51 -35.37
N TRP A 230 4.74 5.27 -35.82
CA TRP A 230 4.09 4.69 -36.99
C TRP A 230 3.34 3.38 -36.73
N GLY A 231 3.43 2.79 -35.53
CA GLY A 231 2.76 1.53 -35.20
C GLY A 231 1.23 1.59 -35.31
N LYS A 232 0.63 2.77 -35.08
CA LYS A 232 -0.82 2.96 -35.28
C LYS A 232 -1.24 2.95 -36.76
N LYS A 233 -0.31 3.23 -37.68
CA LYS A 233 -0.58 3.35 -39.12
C LYS A 233 -0.36 2.05 -39.88
N SER A 234 0.52 1.17 -39.40
CA SER A 234 0.85 -0.10 -40.06
C SER A 234 0.93 -1.25 -39.06
N LYS A 235 0.17 -2.32 -39.35
CA LYS A 235 0.23 -3.58 -38.57
C LYS A 235 1.62 -4.19 -38.58
N ALA A 236 2.37 -4.07 -39.68
CA ALA A 236 3.74 -4.60 -39.77
C ALA A 236 4.69 -3.87 -38.81
N VAL A 237 4.59 -2.54 -38.72
CA VAL A 237 5.40 -1.73 -37.79
C VAL A 237 5.03 -2.03 -36.33
N TRP A 238 3.75 -2.26 -36.06
CA TRP A 238 3.29 -2.66 -34.73
C TRP A 238 3.86 -4.03 -34.31
N ILE A 239 3.81 -5.03 -35.19
CA ILE A 239 4.42 -6.36 -34.93
C ILE A 239 5.93 -6.22 -34.69
N LEU A 240 6.61 -5.42 -35.52
CA LEU A 240 8.05 -5.20 -35.41
C LEU A 240 8.42 -4.53 -34.07
N SER A 241 7.61 -3.59 -33.59
CA SER A 241 7.79 -2.92 -32.30
C SER A 241 7.56 -3.84 -31.10
N ILE A 242 6.58 -4.73 -31.16
CA ILE A 242 6.27 -5.70 -30.10
C ILE A 242 7.33 -6.81 -30.06
N GLY A 243 7.69 -7.32 -31.23
CA GLY A 243 8.69 -8.37 -31.39
C GLY A 243 10.13 -7.90 -31.20
N ARG A 244 10.39 -6.62 -30.91
CA ARG A 244 11.75 -6.03 -30.93
C ARG A 244 12.79 -6.83 -30.14
N ASN A 245 12.42 -7.34 -28.95
CA ASN A 245 13.34 -8.13 -28.12
C ASN A 245 13.67 -9.48 -28.77
N ALA A 246 12.65 -10.20 -29.24
CA ALA A 246 12.82 -11.49 -29.90
C ALA A 246 13.55 -11.35 -31.25
N ILE A 247 13.21 -10.35 -32.05
CA ILE A 247 13.84 -10.05 -33.34
C ILE A 247 15.31 -9.69 -33.15
N THR A 248 15.63 -8.81 -32.19
CA THR A 248 17.01 -8.42 -31.90
C THR A 248 17.82 -9.64 -31.49
N ILE A 249 17.31 -10.45 -30.55
CA ILE A 249 18.02 -11.65 -30.10
C ILE A 249 18.20 -12.65 -31.24
N LEU A 250 17.16 -12.91 -32.04
CA LEU A 250 17.23 -13.81 -33.19
C LEU A 250 18.30 -13.34 -34.18
N LEU A 251 18.28 -12.07 -34.58
CA LEU A 251 19.21 -11.50 -35.54
C LEU A 251 20.66 -11.63 -35.07
N PHE A 252 20.95 -11.18 -33.85
CA PHE A 252 22.30 -11.25 -33.29
C PHE A 252 22.74 -12.69 -32.99
N THR A 253 21.81 -13.62 -32.75
CA THR A 253 22.10 -15.05 -32.64
C THR A 253 22.52 -15.62 -33.99
N VAL A 254 21.83 -15.27 -35.08
CA VAL A 254 22.20 -15.71 -36.44
C VAL A 254 23.55 -15.13 -36.84
N ILE A 255 23.78 -13.83 -36.61
CA ILE A 255 25.08 -13.18 -36.85
C ILE A 255 26.18 -13.90 -36.05
N SER A 256 25.93 -14.15 -34.76
CA SER A 256 26.86 -14.86 -33.89
C SER A 256 27.18 -16.27 -34.36
N TYR A 257 26.16 -17.03 -34.79
CA TYR A 257 26.33 -18.37 -35.35
C TYR A 257 27.22 -18.34 -36.60
N VAL A 258 26.93 -17.44 -37.55
CA VAL A 258 27.69 -17.33 -38.80
C VAL A 258 29.15 -16.94 -38.53
N LEU A 259 29.40 -16.06 -37.57
CA LEU A 259 30.75 -15.58 -37.26
C LEU A 259 31.58 -16.55 -36.41
N ASN A 260 30.94 -17.36 -35.56
CA ASN A 260 31.66 -18.18 -34.57
C ASN A 260 31.61 -19.69 -34.86
N LYS A 261 30.81 -20.18 -35.82
CA LYS A 261 30.64 -21.63 -36.07
C LYS A 261 31.94 -22.36 -36.44
N ASP A 262 32.88 -21.66 -37.09
CA ASP A 262 34.12 -22.24 -37.63
C ASP A 262 35.36 -21.90 -36.76
N ILE A 263 35.16 -21.26 -35.59
CA ILE A 263 36.24 -20.76 -34.73
C ILE A 263 36.17 -21.46 -33.37
N GLU A 264 37.31 -21.96 -32.88
CA GLU A 264 37.38 -22.66 -31.58
C GLU A 264 37.09 -21.75 -30.38
N THR A 265 37.54 -20.49 -30.45
CA THR A 265 37.29 -19.47 -29.41
C THR A 265 36.35 -18.40 -29.96
N PRO A 266 35.16 -18.23 -29.37
CA PRO A 266 34.22 -17.21 -29.83
C PRO A 266 34.82 -15.80 -29.74
N ILE A 267 34.53 -14.97 -30.75
CA ILE A 267 35.00 -13.59 -30.89
C ILE A 267 34.51 -12.72 -29.72
N PHE A 268 33.36 -13.07 -29.14
CA PHE A 268 32.76 -12.42 -27.97
C PHE A 268 32.08 -13.46 -27.08
N ASP A 269 31.82 -13.10 -25.82
CA ASP A 269 31.25 -14.04 -24.85
C ASP A 269 29.83 -14.49 -25.25
N LEU A 270 29.66 -15.80 -25.42
CA LEU A 270 28.39 -16.45 -25.74
C LEU A 270 27.66 -16.94 -24.48
N THR A 271 26.36 -17.17 -24.64
CA THR A 271 25.46 -17.65 -23.59
C THR A 271 25.84 -19.03 -23.08
N GLY A 272 26.33 -19.92 -23.96
CA GLY A 272 26.86 -21.23 -23.60
C GLY A 272 25.80 -22.34 -23.54
N LYS A 273 26.21 -23.55 -23.13
CA LYS A 273 25.33 -24.74 -23.17
C LYS A 273 24.19 -24.59 -22.16
N ILE A 274 22.96 -24.73 -22.64
CA ILE A 274 21.75 -24.81 -21.83
C ILE A 274 21.26 -26.26 -21.91
N PRO A 275 21.25 -27.01 -20.80
CA PRO A 275 20.72 -28.36 -20.77
C PRO A 275 19.28 -28.40 -21.30
N ALA A 276 18.99 -29.38 -22.14
CA ALA A 276 17.66 -29.59 -22.69
C ALA A 276 16.81 -30.44 -21.74
N GLY A 277 15.51 -30.15 -21.71
CA GLY A 277 14.52 -30.92 -20.97
C GLY A 277 14.17 -30.35 -19.59
N LEU A 278 13.10 -30.92 -19.03
CA LEU A 278 12.63 -30.58 -17.69
C LEU A 278 13.43 -31.35 -16.62
N LEU A 279 13.65 -30.72 -15.48
CA LEU A 279 14.24 -31.37 -14.33
C LEU A 279 13.20 -32.23 -13.60
N PRO A 280 13.59 -33.39 -13.05
CA PRO A 280 12.70 -34.14 -12.18
C PRO A 280 12.39 -33.31 -10.92
N PRO A 281 11.17 -33.42 -10.37
CA PRO A 281 10.79 -32.72 -9.14
C PRO A 281 11.75 -33.05 -7.99
N LYS A 282 12.33 -32.03 -7.36
CA LYS A 282 13.22 -32.16 -6.20
C LYS A 282 12.78 -31.21 -5.09
N ALA A 283 12.65 -31.71 -3.87
CA ALA A 283 12.33 -30.89 -2.72
C ALA A 283 13.45 -29.86 -2.44
N PRO A 284 13.11 -28.60 -2.11
CA PRO A 284 14.08 -27.60 -1.64
C PRO A 284 14.77 -28.05 -0.34
N ASP A 285 16.02 -27.63 -0.14
CA ASP A 285 16.76 -27.91 1.09
C ASP A 285 16.17 -27.10 2.27
N MET A 286 15.64 -27.79 3.27
CA MET A 286 15.01 -27.19 4.45
C MET A 286 16.00 -26.39 5.31
N ALA A 287 17.28 -26.80 5.37
CA ALA A 287 18.29 -26.05 6.09
C ALA A 287 18.56 -24.70 5.41
N LEU A 288 18.51 -24.68 4.08
CA LEU A 288 18.69 -23.46 3.30
C LEU A 288 17.46 -22.55 3.38
N ILE A 289 16.25 -23.12 3.37
CA ILE A 289 15.00 -22.37 3.61
C ILE A 289 15.10 -21.57 4.92
N GLY A 290 15.57 -22.20 6.01
CA GLY A 290 15.75 -21.50 7.29
C GLY A 290 16.67 -20.28 7.21
N LYS A 291 17.71 -20.32 6.36
CA LYS A 291 18.64 -19.20 6.14
C LYS A 291 18.08 -18.10 5.24
N VAL A 292 17.31 -18.47 4.20
CA VAL A 292 16.76 -17.51 3.23
C VAL A 292 15.38 -16.99 3.60
N PHE A 293 14.70 -17.55 4.61
CA PHE A 293 13.32 -17.20 4.94
C PHE A 293 13.19 -15.69 5.14
N GLN A 294 13.87 -15.11 6.13
CA GLN A 294 13.82 -13.67 6.40
C GLN A 294 14.31 -12.80 5.23
N PRO A 295 15.50 -13.04 4.61
CA PRO A 295 15.95 -12.25 3.46
C PRO A 295 14.98 -12.28 2.27
N SER A 296 14.31 -13.42 2.05
CA SER A 296 13.33 -13.57 0.97
C SER A 296 12.06 -12.73 1.15
N LEU A 297 11.86 -12.07 2.30
CA LEU A 297 10.75 -11.15 2.53
C LEU A 297 10.75 -10.00 1.51
N ALA A 298 11.92 -9.46 1.14
CA ALA A 298 12.02 -8.42 0.13
C ALA A 298 11.60 -8.92 -1.26
N VAL A 299 12.02 -10.15 -1.61
CA VAL A 299 11.61 -10.82 -2.86
C VAL A 299 10.09 -11.03 -2.88
N PHE A 300 9.52 -11.47 -1.75
CA PHE A 300 8.09 -11.66 -1.58
C PHE A 300 7.33 -10.35 -1.76
N LEU A 301 7.72 -9.28 -1.06
CA LEU A 301 7.05 -7.98 -1.14
C LEU A 301 7.09 -7.45 -2.57
N ALA A 302 8.26 -7.51 -3.22
CA ALA A 302 8.40 -7.11 -4.61
C ALA A 302 7.49 -7.93 -5.54
N ALA A 303 7.54 -9.26 -5.46
CA ALA A 303 6.74 -10.14 -6.31
C ALA A 303 5.23 -9.94 -6.11
N ALA A 304 4.79 -9.84 -4.86
CA ALA A 304 3.38 -9.68 -4.50
C ALA A 304 2.84 -8.30 -4.91
N LEU A 305 3.57 -7.23 -4.62
CA LEU A 305 3.17 -5.85 -4.96
C LEU A 305 3.19 -5.63 -6.47
N GLU A 306 4.24 -6.07 -7.16
CA GLU A 306 4.35 -5.98 -8.62
C GLU A 306 3.16 -6.71 -9.27
N HIS A 307 2.91 -7.95 -8.85
CA HIS A 307 1.83 -8.78 -9.40
C HIS A 307 0.44 -8.16 -9.18
N ILE A 308 0.09 -7.78 -7.95
CA ILE A 308 -1.22 -7.21 -7.64
C ILE A 308 -1.42 -5.85 -8.32
N ALA A 309 -0.40 -4.99 -8.32
CA ALA A 309 -0.50 -3.67 -8.95
C ALA A 309 -0.76 -3.80 -10.45
N ILE A 310 -0.05 -4.71 -11.13
CA ILE A 310 -0.25 -4.99 -12.56
C ILE A 310 -1.65 -5.54 -12.78
N ALA A 311 -2.05 -6.60 -12.07
CA ALA A 311 -3.37 -7.22 -12.25
C ALA A 311 -4.51 -6.21 -12.01
N LYS A 312 -4.40 -5.36 -10.98
CA LYS A 312 -5.38 -4.30 -10.64
C LYS A 312 -5.43 -3.22 -11.70
N SER A 313 -4.28 -2.79 -12.21
CA SER A 313 -4.19 -1.76 -13.24
C SER A 313 -4.87 -2.19 -14.54
N PHE A 314 -4.64 -3.44 -14.98
CA PHE A 314 -5.25 -3.99 -16.19
C PHE A 314 -6.72 -4.37 -15.98
N GLY A 315 -7.10 -4.86 -14.81
CA GLY A 315 -8.51 -5.04 -14.45
C GLY A 315 -9.33 -3.76 -14.60
N ARG A 316 -8.84 -2.67 -14.02
CA ARG A 316 -9.46 -1.34 -14.15
C ARG A 316 -9.46 -0.85 -15.60
N ARG A 317 -8.37 -1.02 -16.34
CA ARG A 317 -8.27 -0.58 -17.75
C ARG A 317 -9.25 -1.33 -18.66
N ASN A 318 -9.46 -2.62 -18.40
CA ASN A 318 -10.26 -3.52 -19.23
C ASN A 318 -11.65 -3.84 -18.61
N ASN A 319 -12.08 -3.05 -17.62
CA ASN A 319 -13.41 -3.12 -17.00
C ASN A 319 -13.77 -4.48 -16.37
N TYR A 320 -12.85 -5.10 -15.62
CA TYR A 320 -13.14 -6.25 -14.77
C TYR A 320 -12.43 -6.14 -13.41
N THR A 321 -12.95 -6.83 -12.40
CA THR A 321 -12.39 -6.84 -11.05
C THR A 321 -11.47 -8.04 -10.85
N ILE A 322 -10.40 -7.84 -10.09
CA ILE A 322 -9.51 -8.92 -9.63
C ILE A 322 -9.73 -9.18 -8.14
N ASP A 323 -9.49 -10.41 -7.70
CA ASP A 323 -9.43 -10.75 -6.28
C ASP A 323 -7.96 -10.79 -5.83
N GLN A 324 -7.54 -9.80 -5.04
CA GLN A 324 -6.16 -9.68 -4.57
C GLN A 324 -5.71 -10.90 -3.74
N SER A 325 -6.60 -11.44 -2.91
CA SER A 325 -6.27 -12.59 -2.05
C SER A 325 -6.12 -13.86 -2.88
N GLN A 326 -6.92 -13.99 -3.94
CA GLN A 326 -6.79 -15.10 -4.89
C GLN A 326 -5.52 -14.99 -5.74
N GLU A 327 -5.18 -13.79 -6.23
CA GLU A 327 -3.92 -13.56 -6.95
C GLU A 327 -2.70 -13.91 -6.07
N LEU A 328 -2.75 -13.64 -4.75
CA LEU A 328 -1.74 -14.10 -3.81
C LEU A 328 -1.72 -15.62 -3.63
N THR A 329 -2.89 -16.27 -3.55
CA THR A 329 -2.95 -17.74 -3.49
C THR A 329 -2.34 -18.36 -4.75
N PHE A 330 -2.65 -17.83 -5.93
CA PHE A 330 -2.01 -18.22 -7.19
C PHE A 330 -0.50 -18.02 -7.12
N LEU A 331 -0.03 -16.83 -6.75
CA LEU A 331 1.39 -16.50 -6.73
C LEU A 331 2.16 -17.40 -5.76
N GLY A 332 1.53 -17.72 -4.63
CA GLY A 332 2.06 -18.63 -3.64
C GLY A 332 2.16 -20.07 -4.14
N ALA A 333 1.10 -20.61 -4.72
CA ALA A 333 1.10 -21.93 -5.33
C ALA A 333 2.11 -22.02 -6.48
N ALA A 334 2.19 -20.97 -7.31
CA ALA A 334 3.13 -20.88 -8.43
C ALA A 334 4.57 -20.95 -7.95
N ASN A 335 4.99 -20.06 -7.04
CA ASN A 335 6.36 -20.04 -6.53
C ASN A 335 6.72 -21.32 -5.76
N MET A 336 5.80 -21.81 -4.90
CA MET A 336 6.03 -23.05 -4.16
C MET A 336 6.23 -24.24 -5.09
N LEU A 337 5.33 -24.47 -6.06
CA LEU A 337 5.44 -25.60 -6.99
C LEU A 337 6.62 -25.45 -7.96
N ASN A 338 6.93 -24.22 -8.36
CA ASN A 338 8.05 -23.91 -9.23
C ASN A 338 9.40 -24.23 -8.57
N SER A 339 9.51 -24.04 -7.25
CA SER A 339 10.70 -24.41 -6.49
C SER A 339 11.05 -25.91 -6.63
N PHE A 340 10.04 -26.79 -6.68
CA PHE A 340 10.27 -28.22 -6.86
C PHE A 340 10.83 -28.56 -8.26
N MET A 341 10.60 -27.71 -9.26
CA MET A 341 11.08 -27.92 -10.63
C MET A 341 12.45 -27.26 -10.89
N GLY A 342 13.10 -26.72 -9.85
CA GLY A 342 14.36 -25.97 -9.99
C GLY A 342 14.18 -24.53 -10.47
N GLY A 343 12.95 -23.99 -10.44
CA GLY A 343 12.66 -22.64 -10.88
C GLY A 343 12.90 -21.59 -9.79
N MET A 344 13.47 -20.45 -10.18
CA MET A 344 13.56 -19.26 -9.34
C MET A 344 12.18 -18.63 -9.04
N ALA A 345 12.14 -17.68 -8.11
CA ALA A 345 10.93 -16.94 -7.79
C ALA A 345 10.40 -16.15 -9.02
N VAL A 346 9.08 -15.96 -9.07
CA VAL A 346 8.34 -15.32 -10.15
C VAL A 346 7.33 -14.31 -9.63
N GLY A 347 6.98 -13.35 -10.48
CA GLY A 347 6.00 -12.30 -10.21
C GLY A 347 5.30 -11.83 -11.49
N GLY A 348 4.45 -10.82 -11.35
CA GLY A 348 3.76 -10.24 -12.50
C GLY A 348 4.70 -9.39 -13.35
N ALA A 349 4.60 -9.48 -14.68
CA ALA A 349 5.42 -8.69 -15.59
C ALA A 349 4.58 -7.67 -16.38
N ALA A 350 4.82 -6.38 -16.15
CA ALA A 350 4.02 -5.30 -16.73
C ALA A 350 4.10 -5.27 -18.26
N SER A 351 5.31 -5.40 -18.82
CA SER A 351 5.51 -5.38 -20.28
C SER A 351 4.85 -6.58 -20.97
N ARG A 352 4.93 -7.79 -20.39
CA ARG A 352 4.29 -8.99 -20.96
C ARG A 352 2.78 -8.91 -20.86
N THR A 353 2.27 -8.42 -19.72
CA THR A 353 0.84 -8.17 -19.49
C THR A 353 0.27 -7.14 -20.48
N ALA A 354 1.02 -6.06 -20.75
CA ALA A 354 0.63 -5.06 -21.75
C ALA A 354 0.49 -5.68 -23.14
N VAL A 355 1.50 -6.44 -23.58
CA VAL A 355 1.46 -7.12 -24.88
C VAL A 355 0.32 -8.14 -24.95
N ASN A 356 0.09 -8.88 -23.87
CA ASN A 356 -1.02 -9.83 -23.78
C ASN A 356 -2.38 -9.12 -23.96
N SER A 357 -2.58 -8.02 -23.23
CA SER A 357 -3.79 -7.19 -23.33
C SER A 357 -3.97 -6.59 -24.72
N GLU A 358 -2.89 -6.10 -25.34
CA GLU A 358 -2.91 -5.52 -26.70
C GLU A 358 -3.12 -6.57 -27.80
N SER A 359 -2.73 -7.81 -27.55
CA SER A 359 -2.99 -8.96 -28.44
C SER A 359 -4.45 -9.40 -28.45
N GLY A 360 -5.31 -8.75 -27.65
CA GLY A 360 -6.75 -8.99 -27.64
C GLY A 360 -7.17 -10.18 -26.78
N VAL A 361 -6.34 -10.59 -25.82
CA VAL A 361 -6.61 -11.71 -24.91
C VAL A 361 -7.99 -11.59 -24.24
N LYS A 362 -8.67 -12.74 -24.17
CA LYS A 362 -10.06 -12.87 -23.71
C LYS A 362 -10.15 -13.68 -22.41
N SER A 363 -9.25 -14.63 -22.18
CA SER A 363 -9.27 -15.44 -20.96
C SER A 363 -7.87 -15.89 -20.52
N PRO A 364 -7.71 -16.40 -19.27
CA PRO A 364 -6.48 -17.03 -18.81
C PRO A 364 -6.00 -18.25 -19.62
N LEU A 365 -6.80 -18.76 -20.58
CA LEU A 365 -6.41 -19.87 -21.48
C LEU A 365 -5.12 -19.59 -22.26
N TYR A 366 -4.81 -18.32 -22.53
CA TYR A 366 -3.55 -17.91 -23.16
C TYR A 366 -2.31 -18.47 -22.43
N GLY A 367 -2.42 -18.73 -21.12
CA GLY A 367 -1.36 -19.31 -20.29
C GLY A 367 -0.92 -20.70 -20.76
N LEU A 368 -1.82 -21.52 -21.31
CA LEU A 368 -1.47 -22.84 -21.85
C LEU A 368 -0.63 -22.72 -23.12
N PHE A 369 -0.98 -21.80 -24.02
CA PHE A 369 -0.20 -21.54 -25.24
C PHE A 369 1.18 -20.94 -24.90
N THR A 370 1.23 -20.08 -23.89
CA THR A 370 2.49 -19.53 -23.36
C THR A 370 3.37 -20.65 -22.81
N ALA A 371 2.82 -21.53 -21.96
CA ALA A 371 3.53 -22.68 -21.41
C ALA A 371 4.03 -23.63 -22.51
N GLY A 372 3.18 -23.93 -23.50
CA GLY A 372 3.55 -24.74 -24.66
C GLY A 372 4.74 -24.14 -25.41
N THR A 373 4.73 -22.84 -25.67
CA THR A 373 5.83 -22.14 -26.35
C THR A 373 7.14 -22.26 -25.56
N VAL A 374 7.10 -22.08 -24.24
CA VAL A 374 8.28 -22.20 -23.37
C VAL A 374 8.78 -23.65 -23.33
N ILE A 375 7.90 -24.63 -23.18
CA ILE A 375 8.26 -26.06 -23.21
C ILE A 375 8.91 -26.41 -24.55
N THR A 376 8.32 -25.99 -25.67
CA THR A 376 8.92 -26.18 -27.00
C THR A 376 10.32 -25.55 -27.06
N SER A 377 10.53 -24.38 -26.47
CA SER A 377 11.87 -23.75 -26.45
C SER A 377 12.90 -24.56 -25.66
N ILE A 378 12.49 -25.16 -24.53
CA ILE A 378 13.35 -25.99 -23.66
C ILE A 378 13.81 -27.28 -24.38
N TYR A 379 12.95 -27.88 -25.21
CA TYR A 379 13.28 -29.12 -25.92
C TYR A 379 13.89 -28.89 -27.30
N ALA A 380 13.41 -27.90 -28.06
CA ALA A 380 13.76 -27.73 -29.48
C ALA A 380 14.74 -26.57 -29.76
N LEU A 381 14.79 -25.54 -28.92
CA LEU A 381 15.53 -24.30 -29.21
C LEU A 381 16.83 -24.13 -28.42
N THR A 382 17.14 -25.00 -27.45
CA THR A 382 18.36 -24.89 -26.61
C THR A 382 19.67 -24.83 -27.40
N GLY A 383 19.75 -25.55 -28.53
CA GLY A 383 20.89 -25.46 -29.44
C GLY A 383 21.07 -24.08 -30.07
N ALA A 384 19.97 -23.39 -30.40
CA ALA A 384 20.01 -22.01 -30.91
C ALA A 384 20.36 -21.01 -29.80
N LEU A 385 19.87 -21.23 -28.58
CA LEU A 385 20.13 -20.35 -27.44
C LEU A 385 21.62 -20.28 -27.06
N PHE A 386 22.41 -21.31 -27.37
CA PHE A 386 23.87 -21.33 -27.16
C PHE A 386 24.56 -20.11 -27.79
N TRP A 387 24.13 -19.74 -28.99
CA TRP A 387 24.80 -18.75 -29.84
C TRP A 387 24.44 -17.30 -29.49
N ILE A 388 23.57 -17.07 -28.51
CA ILE A 388 23.18 -15.71 -28.12
C ILE A 388 24.40 -14.97 -27.55
N PRO A 389 24.77 -13.79 -28.08
CA PRO A 389 25.82 -12.97 -27.48
C PRO A 389 25.40 -12.43 -26.11
N LYS A 390 26.29 -12.51 -25.10
CA LYS A 390 26.01 -11.95 -23.76
C LYS A 390 25.75 -10.44 -23.80
N ALA A 391 26.40 -9.71 -24.70
CA ALA A 391 26.23 -8.27 -24.90
C ALA A 391 24.83 -7.93 -25.41
N THR A 392 24.28 -8.71 -26.34
CA THR A 392 22.90 -8.53 -26.83
C THR A 392 21.88 -8.76 -25.73
N LEU A 393 22.07 -9.79 -24.90
CA LEU A 393 21.18 -10.05 -23.76
C LEU A 393 21.19 -8.88 -22.77
N SER A 394 22.36 -8.31 -22.50
CA SER A 394 22.52 -7.13 -21.64
C SER A 394 21.92 -5.87 -22.25
N ALA A 395 22.02 -5.67 -23.57
CA ALA A 395 21.32 -4.59 -24.28
C ALA A 395 19.80 -4.66 -24.12
N VAL A 396 19.23 -5.86 -24.27
CA VAL A 396 17.78 -6.09 -24.06
C VAL A 396 17.38 -5.77 -22.63
N ILE A 397 18.17 -6.19 -21.63
CA ILE A 397 17.90 -5.90 -20.22
C ILE A 397 17.93 -4.38 -19.96
N ILE A 398 18.97 -3.67 -20.44
CA ILE A 398 19.10 -2.23 -20.22
C ILE A 398 17.90 -1.47 -20.77
N VAL A 399 17.53 -1.72 -22.02
CA VAL A 399 16.38 -1.04 -22.64
C VAL A 399 15.07 -1.41 -21.94
N ALA A 400 14.90 -2.66 -21.50
CA ALA A 400 13.70 -3.12 -20.81
C ALA A 400 13.54 -2.51 -19.40
N VAL A 401 14.64 -2.21 -18.71
CA VAL A 401 14.64 -1.68 -17.35
C VAL A 401 14.58 -0.14 -17.33
N TYR A 402 15.22 0.52 -18.31
CA TYR A 402 15.24 1.97 -18.43
C TYR A 402 13.83 2.60 -18.42
N GLN A 403 12.86 1.97 -19.09
CA GLN A 403 11.47 2.44 -19.17
C GLN A 403 10.70 2.39 -17.83
N ILE A 404 11.22 1.70 -16.80
CA ILE A 404 10.56 1.57 -15.49
C ILE A 404 11.10 2.64 -14.51
N ILE A 405 12.20 3.32 -14.84
CA ILE A 405 12.74 4.41 -14.02
C ILE A 405 11.75 5.59 -14.04
N ALA A 406 11.32 6.01 -12.86
CA ALA A 406 10.40 7.15 -12.76
C ALA A 406 11.09 8.45 -13.17
N HIS A 407 10.39 9.27 -13.95
CA HIS A 407 10.90 10.58 -14.35
C HIS A 407 11.04 11.51 -13.12
N PRO A 408 12.08 12.36 -13.01
CA PRO A 408 12.30 13.25 -11.87
C PRO A 408 11.10 14.15 -11.51
N SER A 409 10.26 14.48 -12.49
CA SER A 409 9.03 15.25 -12.26
C SER A 409 8.01 14.54 -11.36
N VAL A 410 8.03 13.20 -11.29
CA VAL A 410 7.15 12.42 -10.41
C VAL A 410 7.52 12.67 -8.95
N PHE A 411 8.81 12.60 -8.62
CA PHE A 411 9.31 12.89 -7.28
C PHE A 411 9.05 14.35 -6.89
N PHE A 412 9.25 15.29 -7.81
CA PHE A 412 8.89 16.69 -7.58
C PHE A 412 7.37 16.88 -7.38
N GLY A 413 6.55 16.07 -8.04
CA GLY A 413 5.11 16.00 -7.81
C GLY A 413 4.79 15.59 -6.37
N TYR A 414 5.46 14.56 -5.83
CA TYR A 414 5.30 14.18 -4.42
C TYR A 414 5.69 15.31 -3.49
N TRP A 415 6.81 16.00 -3.73
CA TRP A 415 7.23 17.15 -2.90
C TRP A 415 6.16 18.24 -2.83
N LYS A 416 5.48 18.53 -3.95
CA LYS A 416 4.40 19.54 -4.00
C LYS A 416 3.13 19.12 -3.29
N VAL A 417 2.84 17.81 -3.24
CA VAL A 417 1.59 17.27 -2.67
C VAL A 417 1.75 16.93 -1.19
N SER A 418 2.80 16.17 -0.84
CA SER A 418 3.09 15.69 0.51
C SER A 418 4.60 15.49 0.68
N VAL A 419 5.22 16.31 1.53
CA VAL A 419 6.65 16.16 1.86
C VAL A 419 6.93 14.79 2.48
N VAL A 420 5.97 14.24 3.24
CA VAL A 420 6.10 12.90 3.85
C VAL A 420 6.20 11.82 2.78
N ASP A 421 5.36 11.89 1.74
CA ASP A 421 5.37 10.95 0.61
C ASP A 421 6.69 11.06 -0.17
N PHE A 422 7.17 12.29 -0.38
CA PHE A 422 8.47 12.53 -1.00
C PHE A 422 9.61 11.92 -0.18
N MET A 423 9.64 12.18 1.13
CA MET A 423 10.67 11.63 2.02
C MET A 423 10.65 10.10 1.98
N ALA A 424 9.47 9.48 2.06
CA ALA A 424 9.34 8.02 1.96
C ALA A 424 9.88 7.49 0.63
N SER A 425 9.59 8.16 -0.49
CA SER A 425 10.13 7.80 -1.80
C SER A 425 11.65 7.96 -1.89
N MET A 426 12.22 8.98 -1.24
CA MET A 426 13.67 9.22 -1.22
C MET A 426 14.41 8.25 -0.30
N ILE A 427 13.84 7.89 0.84
CA ILE A 427 14.37 6.84 1.72
C ILE A 427 14.42 5.52 0.94
N ALA A 428 13.30 5.16 0.28
CA ALA A 428 13.26 3.97 -0.56
C ALA A 428 14.33 4.01 -1.66
N PHE A 429 14.45 5.15 -2.37
CA PHE A 429 15.41 5.29 -3.47
C PHE A 429 16.87 5.18 -3.00
N TRP A 430 17.30 6.01 -2.05
CA TRP A 430 18.71 6.11 -1.68
C TRP A 430 19.21 4.90 -0.89
N VAL A 431 18.40 4.37 0.03
CA VAL A 431 18.79 3.19 0.80
C VAL A 431 18.84 1.95 -0.10
N THR A 432 17.90 1.78 -1.04
CA THR A 432 17.96 0.69 -2.03
C THR A 432 19.18 0.81 -2.94
N LEU A 433 19.55 2.02 -3.34
CA LEU A 433 20.67 2.25 -4.26
C LEU A 433 22.04 1.98 -3.62
N PHE A 434 22.24 2.40 -2.36
CA PHE A 434 23.56 2.39 -1.72
C PHE A 434 23.74 1.36 -0.62
N VAL A 435 22.67 0.86 0.00
CA VAL A 435 22.74 -0.08 1.13
C VAL A 435 22.28 -1.46 0.68
N SER A 436 20.97 -1.66 0.63
CA SER A 436 20.36 -2.89 0.13
C SER A 436 18.90 -2.62 -0.21
N ALA A 437 18.40 -3.41 -1.16
CA ALA A 437 17.02 -3.30 -1.61
C ALA A 437 16.01 -3.65 -0.50
N GLU A 438 16.36 -4.59 0.37
CA GLU A 438 15.55 -5.03 1.52
C GLU A 438 15.39 -3.89 2.53
N MET A 439 16.51 -3.30 2.97
CA MET A 439 16.49 -2.18 3.93
C MET A 439 15.75 -0.96 3.38
N GLY A 440 15.84 -0.71 2.07
CA GLY A 440 15.19 0.44 1.46
C GLY A 440 13.66 0.37 1.50
N ILE A 441 13.07 -0.77 1.16
CA ILE A 441 11.61 -0.93 1.21
C ILE A 441 11.08 -1.02 2.64
N GLU A 442 11.82 -1.68 3.55
CA GLU A 442 11.46 -1.82 4.96
C GLU A 442 11.44 -0.46 5.67
N LEU A 443 12.54 0.29 5.61
CA LEU A 443 12.65 1.59 6.27
C LEU A 443 11.65 2.60 5.71
N ALA A 444 11.43 2.60 4.40
CA ALA A 444 10.48 3.52 3.78
C ALA A 444 9.02 3.20 4.16
N THR A 445 8.66 1.92 4.23
CA THR A 445 7.32 1.49 4.68
C THR A 445 7.13 1.77 6.16
N ALA A 446 8.12 1.45 7.00
CA ALA A 446 8.10 1.74 8.42
C ALA A 446 7.96 3.24 8.70
N PHE A 447 8.69 4.08 7.94
CA PHE A 447 8.55 5.54 8.00
C PHE A 447 7.12 5.99 7.67
N MET A 448 6.49 5.41 6.65
CA MET A 448 5.13 5.79 6.24
C MET A 448 4.06 5.37 7.26
N VAL A 449 4.20 4.18 7.83
CA VAL A 449 3.32 3.71 8.92
C VAL A 449 3.52 4.56 10.17
N LEU A 450 4.77 4.82 10.57
CA LEU A 450 5.08 5.62 11.74
C LEU A 450 4.55 7.05 11.62
N THR A 451 4.74 7.70 10.46
CA THR A 451 4.24 9.05 10.23
C THR A 451 2.71 9.11 10.23
N THR A 452 2.03 8.10 9.69
CA THR A 452 0.56 7.98 9.77
C THR A 452 0.07 7.83 11.23
N ILE A 453 0.76 7.00 12.01
CA ILE A 453 0.47 6.84 13.45
C ILE A 453 0.70 8.17 14.18
N LEU A 454 1.83 8.84 13.95
CA LEU A 454 2.13 10.15 14.55
C LEU A 454 1.10 11.20 14.18
N GLN A 455 0.72 11.32 12.91
CA GLN A 455 -0.33 12.24 12.49
C GLN A 455 -1.64 11.97 13.23
N THR A 456 -2.02 10.70 13.39
CA THR A 456 -3.21 10.29 14.14
C THR A 456 -3.10 10.64 15.63
N LEU A 457 -1.94 10.43 16.24
CA LEU A 457 -1.64 10.76 17.64
C LEU A 457 -1.78 12.26 17.96
N PHE A 458 -1.57 13.14 16.98
CA PHE A 458 -1.66 14.61 17.16
C PHE A 458 -3.00 15.21 16.73
N LEU A 459 -3.95 14.41 16.23
CA LEU A 459 -5.30 14.88 15.95
C LEU A 459 -6.01 15.30 17.26
N LYS A 460 -6.66 16.46 17.23
CA LYS A 460 -7.38 17.05 18.37
C LYS A 460 -8.70 17.65 17.91
N GLY A 461 -9.66 17.73 18.83
CA GLY A 461 -10.89 18.49 18.63
C GLY A 461 -10.56 19.96 18.37
N LYS A 462 -11.32 20.59 17.47
CA LYS A 462 -11.19 22.02 17.18
C LYS A 462 -12.33 22.76 17.88
N GLY A 463 -12.00 23.57 18.89
CA GLY A 463 -12.93 24.56 19.42
C GLY A 463 -13.27 25.57 18.33
N VAL A 464 -14.54 25.81 18.09
CA VAL A 464 -15.03 26.77 17.09
C VAL A 464 -15.09 28.14 17.77
N PRO A 465 -14.30 29.14 17.33
CA PRO A 465 -14.38 30.48 17.90
C PRO A 465 -15.76 31.10 17.63
N ARG A 466 -16.25 31.92 18.57
CA ARG A 466 -17.59 32.52 18.47
C ARG A 466 -17.77 33.38 17.22
N ASP A 467 -16.75 34.19 16.91
CA ASP A 467 -16.77 35.12 15.78
C ASP A 467 -16.65 34.42 14.41
N ASP A 468 -16.23 33.16 14.39
CA ASP A 468 -15.95 32.37 13.18
C ASP A 468 -17.03 31.31 12.88
N PHE A 469 -18.16 31.29 13.61
CA PHE A 469 -19.18 30.24 13.50
C PHE A 469 -19.67 30.03 12.05
N GLY A 470 -20.03 31.11 11.36
CA GLY A 470 -20.54 31.08 9.97
C GLY A 470 -19.55 30.50 8.95
N ARG A 471 -18.23 30.51 9.23
CA ARG A 471 -17.22 29.89 8.37
C ARG A 471 -17.22 28.37 8.47
N TYR A 472 -17.52 27.82 9.65
CA TYR A 472 -17.57 26.38 9.89
C TYR A 472 -18.93 25.78 9.53
N TYR A 473 -19.99 26.58 9.64
CA TYR A 473 -21.37 26.19 9.36
C TYR A 473 -22.04 27.28 8.48
N PRO A 474 -21.84 27.28 7.16
CA PRO A 474 -22.44 28.28 6.27
C PRO A 474 -23.97 28.24 6.31
N VAL A 475 -24.61 29.41 6.32
CA VAL A 475 -26.07 29.58 6.45
C VAL A 475 -26.79 29.03 5.22
N THR A 476 -27.73 28.10 5.40
CA THR A 476 -28.51 27.50 4.30
C THR A 476 -29.99 27.85 4.31
N ARG A 477 -30.59 28.21 5.44
CA ARG A 477 -31.89 28.90 5.62
C ARG A 477 -32.25 28.89 7.11
N ASP A 478 -32.52 30.05 7.69
CA ASP A 478 -33.05 30.31 9.04
C ASP A 478 -32.42 29.54 10.22
N GLY A 479 -31.70 30.23 11.10
CA GLY A 479 -31.15 29.67 12.34
C GLY A 479 -30.23 30.63 13.09
N VAL A 480 -29.90 30.30 14.34
CA VAL A 480 -28.95 31.08 15.17
C VAL A 480 -27.58 31.11 14.49
N ASP A 481 -27.01 32.29 14.29
CA ASP A 481 -25.73 32.49 13.57
C ASP A 481 -24.55 32.90 14.46
N TYR A 482 -24.73 32.84 15.77
CA TYR A 482 -23.69 33.10 16.75
C TYR A 482 -23.66 32.00 17.81
N ILE A 483 -22.49 31.78 18.42
CA ILE A 483 -22.38 30.91 19.59
C ILE A 483 -22.63 31.77 20.84
N PRO A 484 -23.60 31.43 21.71
CA PRO A 484 -23.87 32.15 22.95
C PRO A 484 -22.65 32.26 23.87
N ALA A 485 -22.64 33.30 24.72
CA ALA A 485 -21.49 33.61 25.57
C ALA A 485 -21.21 32.57 26.66
N ASP A 486 -22.16 31.69 26.95
CA ASP A 486 -22.08 30.60 27.92
C ASP A 486 -21.89 29.22 27.25
N THR A 487 -21.71 29.19 25.94
CA THR A 487 -21.63 27.97 25.14
C THR A 487 -20.25 27.79 24.54
N THR A 488 -19.72 26.56 24.60
CA THR A 488 -18.51 26.13 23.88
C THR A 488 -18.88 25.07 22.84
N LEU A 489 -18.47 25.26 21.59
CA LEU A 489 -18.62 24.29 20.52
C LEU A 489 -17.26 23.66 20.17
N VAL A 490 -17.17 22.33 20.20
CA VAL A 490 -15.98 21.58 19.79
C VAL A 490 -16.33 20.61 18.68
N LYS A 491 -15.65 20.74 17.54
CA LYS A 491 -15.84 19.90 16.35
C LYS A 491 -14.80 18.81 16.24
N PHE A 492 -15.25 17.59 15.98
CA PHE A 492 -14.41 16.42 15.71
C PHE A 492 -14.63 15.87 14.29
N ASN A 493 -13.56 15.83 13.51
CA ASN A 493 -13.57 15.32 12.13
C ASN A 493 -12.79 14.00 11.98
N HIS A 494 -12.51 13.30 13.08
CA HIS A 494 -11.66 12.12 13.10
C HIS A 494 -12.14 11.10 14.15
N PRO A 495 -11.77 9.82 14.02
CA PRO A 495 -12.01 8.82 15.07
C PRO A 495 -11.43 9.26 16.42
N ILE A 496 -12.07 8.83 17.50
CA ILE A 496 -11.57 8.99 18.88
C ILE A 496 -11.16 7.60 19.35
N ILE A 497 -9.88 7.31 19.29
CA ILE A 497 -9.29 5.99 19.56
C ILE A 497 -8.16 6.11 20.56
N PHE A 498 -7.66 4.98 21.09
CA PHE A 498 -6.60 4.94 22.10
C PHE A 498 -5.38 5.80 21.79
N LEU A 499 -5.05 5.96 20.50
CA LEU A 499 -3.97 6.84 20.04
C LEU A 499 -4.21 8.32 20.41
N ASN A 500 -5.41 8.85 20.19
CA ASN A 500 -5.70 10.28 20.36
C ASN A 500 -6.72 10.59 21.46
N ALA A 501 -7.26 9.59 22.16
CA ALA A 501 -8.32 9.74 23.16
C ALA A 501 -7.99 10.76 24.26
N SER A 502 -6.78 10.68 24.83
CA SER A 502 -6.32 11.64 25.85
C SER A 502 -6.25 13.09 25.32
N ARG A 503 -5.79 13.28 24.08
CA ARG A 503 -5.78 14.60 23.44
C ARG A 503 -7.18 15.08 23.09
N ALA A 504 -8.07 14.19 22.66
CA ALA A 504 -9.46 14.52 22.40
C ALA A 504 -10.14 15.08 23.67
N LYS A 505 -10.02 14.37 24.80
CA LYS A 505 -10.45 14.86 26.11
C LYS A 505 -9.84 16.22 26.44
N SER A 506 -8.50 16.30 26.42
CA SER A 506 -7.78 17.52 26.78
C SER A 506 -8.17 18.70 25.90
N SER A 507 -8.42 18.48 24.61
CA SER A 507 -8.83 19.54 23.69
C SER A 507 -10.21 20.13 23.99
N ILE A 508 -11.13 19.33 24.54
CA ILE A 508 -12.45 19.82 24.98
C ILE A 508 -12.29 20.68 26.23
N LEU A 509 -11.54 20.16 27.22
CA LEU A 509 -11.28 20.87 28.46
C LEU A 509 -10.50 22.18 28.22
N ASP A 510 -9.47 22.13 27.38
CA ASP A 510 -8.69 23.32 26.97
C ASP A 510 -9.61 24.37 26.33
N ALA A 511 -10.51 23.96 25.43
CA ALA A 511 -11.45 24.90 24.78
C ALA A 511 -12.37 25.59 25.81
N VAL A 512 -12.88 24.83 26.77
CA VAL A 512 -13.74 25.37 27.84
C VAL A 512 -12.96 26.28 28.78
N GLN A 513 -11.84 25.81 29.35
CA GLN A 513 -11.05 26.54 30.36
C GLN A 513 -10.37 27.80 29.80
N THR A 514 -10.16 27.87 28.48
CA THR A 514 -9.64 29.06 27.81
C THR A 514 -10.65 30.21 27.88
N TYR A 515 -11.91 29.98 27.51
CA TYR A 515 -12.90 31.05 27.31
C TYR A 515 -13.96 31.18 28.42
N HIS A 516 -13.93 30.30 29.42
CA HIS A 516 -14.90 30.31 30.50
C HIS A 516 -14.25 30.31 31.89
N SER A 517 -14.96 30.88 32.86
CA SER A 517 -14.63 30.71 34.27
C SER A 517 -15.16 29.37 34.77
N GLY A 518 -14.50 28.78 35.76
CA GLY A 518 -15.08 27.66 36.51
C GLY A 518 -16.29 28.10 37.34
N ALA A 519 -16.93 27.14 37.98
CA ALA A 519 -18.00 27.41 38.94
C ALA A 519 -17.53 28.39 40.02
N PRO A 520 -18.40 29.29 40.51
CA PRO A 520 -18.07 30.19 41.58
C PRO A 520 -17.84 29.35 42.84
N SER A 521 -16.57 29.18 43.20
CA SER A 521 -16.16 28.64 44.48
C SER A 521 -16.64 29.59 45.58
N GLU A 522 -17.40 29.09 46.57
CA GLU A 522 -17.63 29.78 47.87
C GLU A 522 -16.33 30.05 48.65
N PHE A 523 -15.17 29.72 48.08
CA PHE A 523 -13.84 29.93 48.64
C PHE A 523 -12.94 30.65 47.64
N THR A 524 -13.08 31.97 47.53
CA THR A 524 -12.12 32.86 46.86
C THR A 524 -11.01 33.33 47.81
N SER A 525 -10.61 32.49 48.78
CA SER A 525 -9.42 32.70 49.60
C SER A 525 -8.53 31.44 49.58
N PRO A 526 -7.30 31.51 49.01
CA PRO A 526 -6.39 30.36 48.86
C PRO A 526 -5.99 29.64 50.16
N SER A 527 -6.32 30.21 51.32
CA SER A 527 -5.89 29.74 52.65
C SER A 527 -6.92 28.87 53.39
N LYS A 528 -8.12 28.64 52.85
CA LYS A 528 -9.22 27.98 53.59
C LYS A 528 -9.86 26.76 52.93
N ASN A 529 -9.37 26.30 51.77
CA ASN A 529 -9.93 25.12 51.10
C ASN A 529 -9.07 23.86 51.42
N PRO A 530 -9.56 22.91 52.25
CA PRO A 530 -8.81 21.72 52.64
C PRO A 530 -8.51 20.77 51.47
N ASP A 531 -9.29 20.83 50.39
CA ASP A 531 -9.15 20.00 49.19
C ASP A 531 -8.45 20.72 48.03
N ARG A 532 -7.63 21.73 48.31
CA ARG A 532 -6.86 22.45 47.27
C ARG A 532 -5.98 21.45 46.51
N MET A 533 -6.07 21.47 45.17
CA MET A 533 -5.16 20.69 44.33
C MET A 533 -3.71 21.10 44.62
N TRP A 534 -2.88 20.12 45.01
CA TRP A 534 -1.46 20.32 45.33
C TRP A 534 -0.64 20.77 44.10
N SER A 535 -1.08 20.43 42.90
CA SER A 535 -0.39 20.69 41.64
C SER A 535 -0.81 22.03 41.01
N GLU A 536 0.15 22.94 40.84
CA GLU A 536 -0.05 24.20 40.13
C GLU A 536 -0.07 24.05 38.60
N LEU A 537 0.21 22.86 38.06
CA LEU A 537 0.34 22.64 36.62
C LEU A 537 -0.93 23.02 35.85
N GLY A 538 -2.11 22.72 36.39
CA GLY A 538 -3.38 23.08 35.78
C GLY A 538 -3.56 24.59 35.66
N ALA A 539 -3.32 25.34 36.73
CA ALA A 539 -3.43 26.79 36.73
C ALA A 539 -2.42 27.45 35.76
N ARG A 540 -1.18 26.95 35.72
CA ARG A 540 -0.16 27.41 34.77
C ARG A 540 -0.53 27.11 33.32
N HIS A 541 -1.08 25.91 33.06
CA HIS A 541 -1.56 25.53 31.72
C HIS A 541 -2.70 26.42 31.24
N ILE A 542 -3.69 26.69 32.10
CA ILE A 542 -4.79 27.62 31.79
C ILE A 542 -4.23 29.02 31.48
N ALA A 543 -3.32 29.55 32.30
CA ALA A 543 -2.70 30.85 32.04
C ALA A 543 -1.97 30.88 30.68
N LEU A 544 -1.28 29.79 30.30
CA LEU A 544 -0.63 29.66 28.99
C LEU A 544 -1.64 29.61 27.84
N LEU A 545 -2.76 28.89 28.00
CA LEU A 545 -3.82 28.84 26.98
C LEU A 545 -4.44 30.22 26.74
N ARG A 546 -4.78 30.93 27.82
CA ARG A 546 -5.36 32.29 27.75
C ARG A 546 -4.39 33.29 27.11
N ARG A 547 -3.09 33.16 27.41
CA ARG A 547 -2.04 33.94 26.73
C ARG A 547 -1.92 33.60 25.25
N LYS A 548 -1.97 32.32 24.87
CA LYS A 548 -1.96 31.89 23.45
C LYS A 548 -3.19 32.35 22.69
N ALA A 549 -4.33 32.49 23.37
CA ALA A 549 -5.56 33.03 22.81
C ALA A 549 -5.57 34.57 22.73
N ASN A 550 -4.47 35.25 23.09
CA ASN A 550 -4.35 36.72 23.11
C ASN A 550 -5.43 37.44 23.93
N MET A 551 -5.98 36.82 24.98
CA MET A 551 -6.99 37.47 25.80
C MET A 551 -6.38 38.60 26.65
N SER A 552 -7.04 39.75 26.62
CA SER A 552 -6.71 40.92 27.43
C SER A 552 -6.91 40.65 28.93
N TYR A 553 -6.25 41.45 29.77
CA TYR A 553 -6.38 41.33 31.22
C TYR A 553 -7.84 41.52 31.71
N LEU A 554 -8.59 42.43 31.07
CA LEU A 554 -9.98 42.71 31.40
C LEU A 554 -10.91 41.54 31.04
N GLU A 555 -10.71 40.90 29.88
CA GLU A 555 -11.45 39.70 29.46
C GLU A 555 -11.20 38.53 30.41
N GLN A 556 -9.97 38.37 30.89
CA GLN A 556 -9.62 37.32 31.85
C GLN A 556 -10.30 37.49 33.21
N GLN A 557 -10.60 38.73 33.61
CA GLN A 557 -11.33 39.01 34.85
C GLN A 557 -12.84 38.78 34.72
N HIS A 558 -13.40 38.89 33.52
CA HIS A 558 -14.85 38.82 33.27
C HIS A 558 -15.22 37.66 32.32
N LEU A 559 -14.64 36.48 32.55
CA LEU A 559 -14.99 35.30 31.76
C LEU A 559 -16.41 34.81 32.09
N PRO A 560 -17.24 34.53 31.08
CA PRO A 560 -18.57 33.96 31.31
C PRO A 560 -18.47 32.52 31.81
N GLN A 561 -19.41 32.11 32.65
CA GLN A 561 -19.51 30.70 33.05
C GLN A 561 -19.96 29.84 31.87
N VAL A 562 -19.41 28.63 31.76
CA VAL A 562 -19.87 27.65 30.76
C VAL A 562 -21.14 26.97 31.27
N ARG A 563 -22.21 27.05 30.47
CA ARG A 563 -23.47 26.32 30.73
C ARG A 563 -23.66 25.18 29.76
N VAL A 564 -23.26 25.35 28.49
CA VAL A 564 -23.49 24.34 27.45
C VAL A 564 -22.17 24.00 26.75
N VAL A 565 -21.87 22.72 26.64
CA VAL A 565 -20.77 22.19 25.83
C VAL A 565 -21.35 21.35 24.69
N VAL A 566 -21.28 21.88 23.48
CA VAL A 566 -21.73 21.20 22.27
C VAL A 566 -20.55 20.47 21.62
N LEU A 567 -20.71 19.17 21.42
CA LEU A 567 -19.73 18.29 20.79
C LEU A 567 -20.26 17.87 19.42
N ASP A 568 -19.73 18.45 18.36
CA ASP A 568 -20.02 18.01 17.00
C ASP A 568 -19.20 16.77 16.67
N LEU A 569 -19.87 15.61 16.72
CA LEU A 569 -19.31 14.29 16.42
C LEU A 569 -19.76 13.77 15.04
N SER A 570 -20.31 14.63 14.18
CA SER A 570 -20.77 14.24 12.83
C SER A 570 -19.66 13.58 11.98
N GLY A 571 -18.43 14.05 12.13
CA GLY A 571 -17.25 13.50 11.47
C GLY A 571 -16.64 12.26 12.14
N VAL A 572 -17.13 11.86 13.33
CA VAL A 572 -16.61 10.73 14.08
C VAL A 572 -17.24 9.44 13.58
N ILE A 573 -16.46 8.65 12.85
CA ILE A 573 -16.90 7.37 12.29
C ILE A 573 -16.77 6.20 13.26
N TYR A 574 -15.83 6.30 14.21
CA TYR A 574 -15.44 5.21 15.09
C TYR A 574 -14.93 5.74 16.43
N VAL A 575 -15.31 5.04 17.49
CA VAL A 575 -14.81 5.24 18.86
C VAL A 575 -14.52 3.86 19.46
N ASP A 576 -13.33 3.72 20.07
CA ASP A 576 -12.96 2.52 20.83
C ASP A 576 -13.24 2.71 22.33
N ASP A 577 -12.89 1.70 23.14
CA ASP A 577 -13.17 1.72 24.58
C ASP A 577 -12.40 2.84 25.30
N THR A 578 -11.11 3.01 24.99
CA THR A 578 -10.30 4.09 25.54
C THR A 578 -10.86 5.46 25.17
N GLY A 579 -11.35 5.63 23.94
CA GLY A 579 -12.06 6.82 23.51
C GLY A 579 -13.32 7.10 24.31
N ILE A 580 -14.16 6.07 24.54
CA ILE A 580 -15.38 6.21 25.36
C ILE A 580 -15.05 6.56 26.82
N MET A 581 -14.04 5.90 27.40
CA MET A 581 -13.57 6.21 28.75
C MET A 581 -13.05 7.65 28.84
N ALA A 582 -12.27 8.10 27.86
CA ALA A 582 -11.79 9.49 27.81
C ALA A 582 -12.95 10.50 27.73
N MET A 583 -14.03 10.19 27.00
CA MET A 583 -15.23 11.03 26.99
C MET A 583 -15.97 11.03 28.34
N LYS A 584 -15.94 9.91 29.07
CA LYS A 584 -16.57 9.79 30.40
C LYS A 584 -15.77 10.57 31.45
N ASP A 585 -14.45 10.47 31.40
CA ASP A 585 -13.54 11.28 32.22
C ASP A 585 -13.73 12.76 31.91
N MET A 586 -13.81 13.12 30.62
CA MET A 586 -14.09 14.48 30.16
C MET A 586 -15.39 15.02 30.77
N LYS A 587 -16.48 14.23 30.78
CA LYS A 587 -17.75 14.61 31.41
C LYS A 587 -17.60 14.87 32.92
N THR A 588 -16.88 14.01 33.62
CA THR A 588 -16.63 14.14 35.06
C THR A 588 -15.79 15.37 35.37
N GLU A 589 -14.72 15.60 34.61
CA GLU A 589 -13.81 16.76 34.76
C GLU A 589 -14.51 18.08 34.40
N LEU A 590 -15.35 18.09 33.37
CA LEU A 590 -16.16 19.27 33.03
C LEU A 590 -17.12 19.64 34.15
N LYS A 591 -17.82 18.66 34.73
CA LYS A 591 -18.72 18.90 35.87
C LYS A 591 -17.98 19.38 37.11
N ALA A 592 -16.80 18.84 37.37
CA ALA A 592 -15.95 19.32 38.47
C ALA A 592 -15.47 20.77 38.26
N TYR A 593 -15.24 21.19 37.00
CA TYR A 593 -14.79 22.54 36.68
C TYR A 593 -15.93 23.57 36.62
N ALA A 594 -17.02 23.24 35.92
CA ALA A 594 -18.13 24.16 35.60
C ALA A 594 -19.32 24.03 36.57
N GLY A 595 -19.34 23.01 37.42
CA GLY A 595 -20.46 22.66 38.28
C GLY A 595 -21.40 21.63 37.64
N GLU A 596 -22.30 21.07 38.46
CA GLU A 596 -23.26 20.04 38.02
C GLU A 596 -24.29 20.53 36.99
N GLY A 597 -24.47 21.84 36.86
CA GLY A 597 -25.39 22.48 35.92
C GLY A 597 -24.90 22.53 34.47
N VAL A 598 -23.67 22.09 34.16
CA VAL A 598 -23.17 22.09 32.78
C VAL A 598 -23.85 21.01 31.93
N GLU A 599 -24.45 21.44 30.83
CA GLU A 599 -25.13 20.56 29.87
C GLU A 599 -24.16 20.13 28.77
N ILE A 600 -24.08 18.82 28.50
CA ILE A 600 -23.30 18.28 27.39
C ILE A 600 -24.27 17.85 26.29
N ARG A 601 -24.11 18.44 25.11
CA ARG A 601 -24.92 18.17 23.92
C ARG A 601 -24.04 17.51 22.87
N ILE A 602 -24.50 16.41 22.28
CA ILE A 602 -23.77 15.72 21.20
C ILE A 602 -24.54 15.89 19.90
N VAL A 603 -23.86 16.29 18.84
CA VAL A 603 -24.44 16.48 17.52
C VAL A 603 -23.95 15.42 16.56
N GLY A 604 -24.84 14.88 15.73
CA GLY A 604 -24.49 14.03 14.59
C GLY A 604 -23.92 12.66 14.95
N LEU A 605 -24.17 12.15 16.16
CA LEU A 605 -23.70 10.84 16.58
C LEU A 605 -24.31 9.73 15.71
N LYS A 606 -23.46 8.96 15.03
CA LYS A 606 -23.91 7.86 14.17
C LYS A 606 -24.56 6.75 14.99
N GLN A 607 -25.63 6.15 14.46
CA GLN A 607 -26.46 5.16 15.15
C GLN A 607 -25.68 3.94 15.67
N HIS A 608 -24.65 3.47 14.94
CA HIS A 608 -23.82 2.33 15.39
C HIS A 608 -22.92 2.67 16.58
N LEU A 609 -22.69 3.97 16.85
CA LEU A 609 -21.93 4.44 18.01
C LEU A 609 -22.82 4.66 19.24
N THR A 610 -24.08 5.06 19.06
CA THR A 610 -25.05 5.28 20.15
C THR A 610 -25.11 4.07 21.09
N GLY A 611 -25.27 2.87 20.53
CA GLY A 611 -25.30 1.65 21.34
C GLY A 611 -24.00 1.37 22.11
N LYS A 612 -22.84 1.83 21.65
CA LYS A 612 -21.58 1.71 22.41
C LYS A 612 -21.58 2.64 23.63
N PHE A 613 -22.01 3.89 23.45
CA PHE A 613 -22.11 4.88 24.53
C PHE A 613 -23.13 4.43 25.60
N GLU A 614 -24.31 3.93 25.19
CA GLU A 614 -25.33 3.40 26.11
C GLU A 614 -24.79 2.23 26.94
N ARG A 615 -24.09 1.27 26.31
CA ARG A 615 -23.44 0.15 27.01
C ARG A 615 -22.37 0.60 28.00
N ALA A 616 -21.71 1.73 27.73
CA ALA A 616 -20.75 2.33 28.65
C ALA A 616 -21.42 3.16 29.77
N GLY A 617 -22.75 3.12 29.87
CA GLY A 617 -23.52 3.77 30.93
C GLY A 617 -23.90 5.23 30.62
N TRP A 618 -23.80 5.68 29.37
CA TRP A 618 -24.29 7.01 28.99
C TRP A 618 -25.81 6.98 28.84
N LYS A 619 -26.50 7.76 29.68
CA LYS A 619 -27.90 8.10 29.45
C LYS A 619 -27.98 9.15 28.34
N MET A 620 -28.59 8.78 27.22
CA MET A 620 -28.73 9.65 26.06
C MET A 620 -30.18 9.68 25.59
N VAL A 621 -30.66 10.85 25.20
CA VAL A 621 -32.01 11.03 24.65
C VAL A 621 -31.90 11.91 23.41
N ARG A 622 -32.72 11.66 22.39
CA ARG A 622 -32.74 12.48 21.18
C ARG A 622 -33.56 13.74 21.41
N SER A 623 -33.12 14.83 20.76
CA SER A 623 -33.86 16.09 20.78
C SER A 623 -35.30 15.86 20.31
N GLY A 624 -36.26 16.37 21.09
CA GLY A 624 -37.70 16.18 20.86
C GLY A 624 -38.34 14.95 21.55
N GLU A 625 -37.56 13.99 22.05
CA GLU A 625 -38.04 12.80 22.80
C GLU A 625 -37.80 12.92 24.33
N GLU A 626 -37.24 14.04 24.76
CA GLU A 626 -36.81 14.34 26.12
C GLU A 626 -37.95 14.73 27.07
N SER A 627 -37.98 14.11 28.26
CA SER A 627 -38.84 14.57 29.36
C SER A 627 -38.17 15.70 30.16
N GLN A 628 -38.96 16.54 30.82
CA GLN A 628 -38.47 17.58 31.77
C GLN A 628 -37.55 16.98 32.87
N GLN A 629 -37.72 15.69 33.19
CA GLN A 629 -36.93 14.98 34.19
C GLN A 629 -35.57 14.52 33.65
N ASP A 630 -35.50 14.11 32.38
CA ASP A 630 -34.23 13.76 31.71
C ASP A 630 -33.28 14.95 31.63
N LYS A 631 -33.88 16.10 31.38
CA LYS A 631 -33.25 17.41 31.32
C LYS A 631 -32.58 17.81 32.66
N LYS A 632 -33.07 17.33 33.81
CA LYS A 632 -32.49 17.56 35.16
C LYS A 632 -31.48 16.50 35.62
N GLN A 633 -31.39 15.32 35.01
CA GLN A 633 -30.60 14.18 35.51
C GLN A 633 -29.18 14.02 34.90
N GLY A 634 -28.63 15.05 34.26
CA GLY A 634 -27.32 14.96 33.62
C GLY A 634 -27.27 13.99 32.42
N THR A 635 -28.43 13.77 31.79
CA THR A 635 -28.62 13.05 30.54
C THR A 635 -28.02 13.86 29.38
N VAL A 636 -27.40 13.18 28.42
CA VAL A 636 -26.79 13.83 27.26
C VAL A 636 -27.80 13.89 26.12
N ILE A 637 -28.05 15.07 25.58
CA ILE A 637 -29.03 15.26 24.51
C ILE A 637 -28.33 15.11 23.15
N LEU A 638 -28.93 14.28 22.28
CA LEU A 638 -28.46 14.01 20.93
C LEU A 638 -29.24 14.88 19.93
N TYR A 639 -28.52 15.74 19.22
CA TYR A 639 -29.06 16.62 18.20
C TYR A 639 -28.66 16.18 16.80
N HIS A 640 -29.50 16.52 15.83
CA HIS A 640 -29.21 16.28 14.42
C HIS A 640 -28.34 17.38 13.83
N ASP A 641 -28.59 18.63 14.21
CA ASP A 641 -27.86 19.80 13.72
C ASP A 641 -27.23 20.62 14.87
N VAL A 642 -26.11 21.28 14.55
CA VAL A 642 -25.37 22.11 15.51
C VAL A 642 -26.17 23.36 15.85
N ARG A 643 -26.90 23.94 14.89
CA ARG A 643 -27.70 25.15 15.13
C ARG A 643 -28.86 24.88 16.09
N GLU A 644 -29.52 23.72 15.95
CA GLU A 644 -30.54 23.25 16.90
C GLU A 644 -29.94 23.07 18.31
N ALA A 645 -28.78 22.41 18.39
CA ALA A 645 -28.08 22.19 19.65
C ALA A 645 -27.60 23.48 20.32
N ILE A 646 -27.40 24.58 19.58
CA ILE A 646 -27.03 25.88 20.13
C ILE A 646 -28.28 26.70 20.49
N ALA A 647 -29.34 26.59 19.68
CA ALA A 647 -30.57 27.35 19.85
C ALA A 647 -31.44 26.86 21.01
N ASP A 648 -31.32 25.59 21.42
CA ASP A 648 -32.08 25.07 22.56
C ASP A 648 -31.69 25.82 23.85
N GLN A 649 -32.64 26.53 24.44
CA GLN A 649 -32.46 27.31 25.67
C GLN A 649 -32.33 26.42 26.93
N GLY A 650 -32.47 25.10 26.81
CA GLY A 650 -32.22 24.15 27.91
C GLY A 650 -33.18 24.32 29.10
N VAL A 651 -32.80 23.75 30.25
CA VAL A 651 -33.66 23.61 31.45
C VAL A 651 -33.56 24.80 32.40
N PHE A 652 -32.42 25.49 32.38
CA PHE A 652 -32.11 26.56 33.33
C PHE A 652 -32.56 27.94 32.82
N GLY A 653 -33.66 27.97 32.07
CA GLY A 653 -34.32 29.21 31.66
C GLY A 653 -34.89 29.96 32.86
N LEU A 654 -34.26 31.08 33.20
CA LEU A 654 -34.82 32.25 33.90
C LEU A 654 -35.26 32.16 35.37
N GLU A 655 -35.39 30.98 36.00
CA GLU A 655 -36.03 30.93 37.34
C GLU A 655 -35.12 30.81 38.57
N GLU A 656 -33.86 30.38 38.49
CA GLU A 656 -33.04 30.07 39.70
C GLU A 656 -31.81 30.95 39.96
N PHE A 657 -31.46 31.90 39.08
CA PHE A 657 -30.40 32.87 39.36
C PHE A 657 -30.99 34.27 39.34
N GLY A 658 -31.30 34.79 40.52
CA GLY A 658 -31.95 36.07 40.74
C GLY A 658 -31.34 37.21 39.93
N GLY A 659 -32.18 37.81 39.09
CA GLY A 659 -31.83 38.94 38.24
C GLY A 659 -33.05 39.41 37.43
N LYS A 660 -34.16 39.72 38.12
CA LYS A 660 -35.23 40.51 37.51
C LYS A 660 -34.76 41.96 37.38
N GLU A 661 -34.05 42.30 36.31
CA GLU A 661 -34.02 43.67 35.81
C GLU A 661 -34.15 43.69 34.29
N ALA A 662 -35.35 44.11 33.88
CA ALA A 662 -35.74 44.82 32.67
C ALA A 662 -34.89 44.68 31.40
N VAL A 663 -35.40 43.90 30.43
CA VAL A 663 -35.23 44.21 29.00
C VAL A 663 -36.59 44.58 28.43
N THR A 664 -36.99 45.81 28.67
CA THR A 664 -37.90 46.55 27.81
C THR A 664 -37.14 47.78 27.33
N HIS A 665 -36.43 47.66 26.21
CA HIS A 665 -36.08 48.83 25.42
C HIS A 665 -36.25 48.52 23.94
N THR A 666 -37.40 48.96 23.48
CA THR A 666 -37.74 49.38 22.12
C THR A 666 -36.66 50.32 21.60
N GLU A 667 -35.95 49.95 20.53
CA GLU A 667 -35.36 50.92 19.60
C GLU A 667 -35.50 50.43 18.15
N ARG A 668 -36.67 50.73 17.57
CA ARG A 668 -36.72 51.22 16.20
C ARG A 668 -36.09 52.61 16.19
N ARG A 669 -35.03 52.83 15.42
CA ARG A 669 -34.80 54.12 14.74
C ARG A 669 -33.75 54.00 13.62
N ALA A 670 -34.19 54.49 12.46
CA ALA A 670 -33.50 54.89 11.24
C ALA A 670 -32.74 53.83 10.44
#